data_AF-A0A7C7U0B5-F1
#
_entry.id   AF-A0A7C7U0B5-F1
#
_cell.length_a   1.000
_cell.length_b   1.000
_cell.length_c   1.000
_cell.angle_alpha   90.00
_cell.angle_beta   90.00
_cell.angle_gamma   90.00
#
_symmetry.space_group_name_H-M   'P 1'
#
loop_
_entity.id
_entity.type
_entity.pdbx_description
1 polymer ?
#
loop_
_entity_poly.entity_id
_entity_poly.type
_entity_poly.pdbx_seq_one_letter_code
_entity_poly.pdbx_strand_id
1 'polypeptide(L)'
;MSDADSKALPTKSMLLAFFFLAQILTPILSNVAVEQEILQPDEVVMGTSIVPFSNGYGHDFADTLIDFDGLLGANVRSESALDVWRSEVLVNTTNETPGTPDVVITGREKINLCWSTLEGNIRVAGRHINGNWDESLVDTVAPATNQSTLVDCALSVTNNGRYQLLYADGNDLKMARIAQQSVVYTSISWHTRTIIEDANVTHLELTRTSDDLEWGLFRNKDGQLWQVYYTGTRWQTSLMVDGPVGIDFELTIDSDEVTHILYTLPLDGEVRLIRIENGIQDNRVLTREDNLGQMIGMGLDSNLFEQIATSIVDGDNTTVQLLRSLSGQDDGRINTQANWVLSGADDVVEGEILVGDFNADGFDDFAYNNPLASSDGLTENGQATIYFGSATGPNTTEADIVINGTSSADKLSSGIAVGDYNGDGYDDLALGSPGFDASNNTTADHGKIEIFLGEINGLSNSSWWNQSGAIGDALGWKIESINDCDFDGDYELAAVSKNWSEVIVNNVTIHGKVSIFLGNSSSLTFDRNISQSGYGNLFGRALAGGGDLNGDGFADLVIANTDSEANPTGYSSIEIFYGSLSGFNGTPDKVITSLLQGRLMGWQTEIISDVNGDGYDELVFSEIFNGSTTYQAGKVWVYYGSVNGIAGTPNYTIVGDSPNARMGYALRSAGDVNEDGYGD
;
A
#
# COMPACT_ATOMS: atom_id res chain seq x y z
N MET A 1 45.56 -17.88 -71.67
CA MET A 1 44.19 -18.27 -72.04
C MET A 1 43.34 -17.02 -71.83
N SER A 2 43.31 -16.13 -72.82
CA SER A 2 42.29 -16.08 -73.89
C SER A 2 40.91 -15.83 -73.28
N ASP A 3 40.49 -14.57 -73.21
CA ASP A 3 39.64 -13.89 -74.21
C ASP A 3 38.17 -14.24 -73.97
N ALA A 4 37.34 -13.29 -73.52
CA ALA A 4 36.55 -12.33 -74.32
C ALA A 4 35.06 -12.60 -73.95
N ASP A 5 34.07 -11.73 -74.05
CA ASP A 5 33.97 -10.42 -74.68
C ASP A 5 32.70 -9.68 -74.14
N SER A 6 32.69 -8.40 -74.45
CA SER A 6 31.72 -7.29 -74.30
C SER A 6 30.19 -7.52 -74.37
N LYS A 7 29.43 -6.62 -73.69
CA LYS A 7 28.65 -5.53 -74.33
C LYS A 7 27.92 -4.54 -73.37
N ALA A 8 28.37 -3.27 -73.45
CA ALA A 8 27.74 -1.93 -73.37
C ALA A 8 26.49 -1.58 -72.52
N LEU A 9 26.57 -0.43 -71.82
CA LEU A 9 25.50 0.59 -71.64
C LEU A 9 26.12 2.00 -71.37
N PRO A 10 25.68 3.11 -72.03
CA PRO A 10 26.36 4.41 -71.97
C PRO A 10 25.60 5.56 -71.27
N THR A 11 26.38 6.53 -70.78
CA THR A 11 26.12 7.99 -70.67
C THR A 11 24.85 8.49 -69.97
N LYS A 12 24.99 8.89 -68.70
CA LYS A 12 24.35 10.06 -68.04
C LYS A 12 24.68 9.99 -66.53
N SER A 13 25.73 10.67 -66.05
CA SER A 13 25.93 11.08 -64.63
C SER A 13 27.34 11.64 -64.34
N MET A 14 27.97 12.37 -65.27
CA MET A 14 29.29 12.99 -65.02
C MET A 14 29.43 14.43 -65.54
N LEU A 15 28.33 15.08 -65.95
CA LEU A 15 28.35 16.48 -66.44
C LEU A 15 27.51 17.46 -65.60
N LEU A 16 26.85 17.00 -64.53
CA LEU A 16 26.02 17.83 -63.65
C LEU A 16 26.82 18.42 -62.46
N ALA A 17 27.99 17.88 -62.15
CA ALA A 17 28.80 18.29 -61.02
C ALA A 17 29.74 19.48 -61.30
N PHE A 18 29.82 19.97 -62.55
CA PHE A 18 30.82 20.98 -62.96
C PHE A 18 30.22 22.31 -63.46
N PHE A 19 28.89 22.46 -63.47
CA PHE A 19 28.22 23.65 -64.01
C PHE A 19 27.52 24.55 -62.97
N PHE A 20 27.60 24.24 -61.67
CA PHE A 20 27.08 25.12 -60.61
C PHE A 20 28.16 25.90 -59.84
N LEU A 21 29.44 25.68 -60.20
CA LEU A 21 30.61 26.22 -59.50
C LEU A 21 31.33 27.32 -60.30
N ALA A 22 30.61 28.33 -60.85
CA ALA A 22 31.23 29.60 -61.33
C ALA A 22 30.22 30.66 -61.84
N GLN A 23 29.07 30.85 -61.18
CA GLN A 23 28.32 32.11 -61.29
C GLN A 23 28.26 32.82 -59.94
N ILE A 24 29.47 33.13 -59.48
CA ILE A 24 29.78 34.35 -58.76
C ILE A 24 29.72 35.49 -59.80
N LEU A 25 28.66 36.29 -59.79
CA LEU A 25 28.64 37.69 -60.26
C LEU A 25 27.51 38.42 -59.50
N THR A 26 27.88 38.95 -58.35
CA THR A 26 27.22 39.98 -57.49
C THR A 26 26.82 41.28 -58.24
N PRO A 27 26.20 42.34 -57.64
CA PRO A 27 25.47 42.49 -56.35
C PRO A 27 24.16 43.37 -56.41
N ILE A 28 23.63 43.77 -55.22
CA ILE A 28 22.83 45.00 -54.87
C ILE A 28 21.29 44.80 -54.88
N LEU A 29 20.45 44.97 -53.82
CA LEU A 29 20.42 45.86 -52.64
C LEU A 29 19.45 45.38 -51.51
N SER A 30 19.80 45.67 -50.24
CA SER A 30 18.99 45.88 -49.00
C SER A 30 18.21 44.71 -48.37
N ASN A 31 18.21 44.44 -47.05
CA ASN A 31 18.87 45.04 -45.87
C ASN A 31 18.79 44.05 -44.67
N VAL A 32 19.90 43.92 -43.90
CA VAL A 32 20.03 43.92 -42.41
C VAL A 32 19.18 42.90 -41.59
N ALA A 33 19.66 42.09 -40.63
CA ALA A 33 20.92 41.89 -39.90
C ALA A 33 21.04 40.42 -39.45
N VAL A 34 22.24 40.03 -39.03
CA VAL A 34 22.71 38.71 -38.59
C VAL A 34 22.69 38.62 -37.05
N GLU A 35 22.31 37.46 -36.52
CA GLU A 35 22.82 36.84 -35.26
C GLU A 35 22.28 35.39 -35.26
N GLN A 36 23.06 34.37 -35.62
CA GLN A 36 24.04 33.63 -34.81
C GLN A 36 23.48 33.14 -33.47
N GLU A 37 22.62 32.12 -33.51
CA GLU A 37 22.26 31.38 -32.30
C GLU A 37 23.37 30.42 -31.90
N ILE A 38 23.90 30.74 -30.73
CA ILE A 38 24.79 29.96 -29.89
C ILE A 38 23.99 28.77 -29.37
N LEU A 39 24.58 27.57 -29.36
CA LEU A 39 24.07 26.44 -28.59
C LEU A 39 24.10 26.83 -27.10
N GLN A 40 22.97 27.32 -26.58
CA GLN A 40 22.67 27.31 -25.16
C GLN A 40 22.17 25.90 -24.79
N PRO A 41 22.42 25.43 -23.55
CA PRO A 41 21.78 24.22 -23.06
C PRO A 41 20.27 24.45 -23.13
N ASP A 42 19.53 23.46 -23.64
CA ASP A 42 18.07 23.44 -23.52
C ASP A 42 17.74 23.61 -22.03
N GLU A 43 17.30 24.82 -21.65
CA GLU A 43 16.39 24.93 -20.52
C GLU A 43 15.18 24.10 -20.91
N VAL A 44 15.02 22.95 -20.26
CA VAL A 44 13.72 22.29 -20.16
C VAL A 44 12.85 23.26 -19.38
N VAL A 45 12.30 24.25 -20.07
CA VAL A 45 11.09 24.91 -19.62
C VAL A 45 10.06 23.81 -19.66
N MET A 46 9.71 23.24 -18.50
CA MET A 46 8.46 22.48 -18.38
C MET A 46 7.37 23.43 -18.81
N GLY A 47 6.98 23.32 -20.08
CA GLY A 47 5.89 24.08 -20.63
C GLY A 47 4.68 23.71 -19.82
N THR A 48 4.20 24.62 -18.98
CA THR A 48 2.83 24.60 -18.53
C THR A 48 1.97 24.69 -19.79
N SER A 49 1.66 23.56 -20.41
CA SER A 49 0.68 23.52 -21.48
C SER A 49 -0.64 23.87 -20.81
N ILE A 50 -1.02 25.14 -20.88
CA ILE A 50 -2.34 25.60 -20.45
C ILE A 50 -3.33 24.75 -21.24
N VAL A 51 -4.06 23.87 -20.57
CA VAL A 51 -5.20 23.17 -21.19
C VAL A 51 -6.17 24.27 -21.62
N PRO A 52 -6.39 24.47 -22.94
CA PRO A 52 -7.20 25.58 -23.39
C PRO A 52 -8.66 25.27 -23.12
N PHE A 53 -9.18 25.67 -21.96
CA PHE A 53 -10.60 25.59 -21.67
C PHE A 53 -11.34 26.65 -22.48
N SER A 54 -11.89 26.26 -23.63
CA SER A 54 -12.95 27.06 -24.28
C SER A 54 -14.22 26.97 -23.43
N ASN A 55 -14.95 28.08 -23.24
CA ASN A 55 -16.26 28.06 -22.58
C ASN A 55 -17.15 26.94 -23.16
N GLY A 56 -17.63 26.03 -22.32
CA GLY A 56 -18.33 24.83 -22.77
C GLY A 56 -19.08 24.11 -21.66
N TYR A 57 -19.86 23.10 -22.06
CA TYR A 57 -20.38 22.06 -21.17
C TYR A 57 -19.39 20.90 -21.29
N GLY A 58 -18.65 20.62 -20.22
CA GLY A 58 -17.60 19.59 -20.20
C GLY A 58 -18.05 18.39 -19.40
N HIS A 59 -18.00 17.22 -20.03
CA HIS A 59 -18.24 15.89 -19.48
C HIS A 59 -16.93 15.11 -19.63
N ASP A 60 -15.80 15.72 -19.28
CA ASP A 60 -14.47 15.29 -19.76
C ASP A 60 -14.06 13.89 -19.32
N PHE A 61 -14.73 13.34 -18.30
CA PHE A 61 -14.60 11.93 -17.95
C PHE A 61 -15.80 11.07 -18.34
N ALA A 62 -16.99 11.64 -18.55
CA ALA A 62 -18.16 10.82 -18.86
C ALA A 62 -17.98 10.10 -20.19
N ASP A 63 -18.35 8.81 -20.21
CA ASP A 63 -18.09 7.91 -21.33
C ASP A 63 -16.60 7.67 -21.63
N THR A 64 -15.69 8.22 -20.83
CA THR A 64 -14.27 7.82 -20.83
C THR A 64 -14.06 6.61 -19.96
N LEU A 65 -13.05 5.85 -20.34
CA LEU A 65 -12.53 4.73 -19.56
C LEU A 65 -11.42 5.29 -18.68
N ILE A 66 -11.60 5.21 -17.37
CA ILE A 66 -10.56 5.50 -16.39
C ILE A 66 -10.19 4.23 -15.67
N ASP A 67 -8.91 4.11 -15.31
CA ASP A 67 -8.46 3.08 -14.40
C ASP A 67 -8.47 3.69 -13.00
N PHE A 68 -9.12 3.02 -12.05
CA PHE A 68 -9.19 3.48 -10.65
C PHE A 68 -9.18 2.25 -9.74
N ASP A 69 -8.23 2.19 -8.81
CA ASP A 69 -8.23 1.19 -7.73
C ASP A 69 -8.32 -0.27 -8.26
N GLY A 70 -7.43 -0.62 -9.20
CA GLY A 70 -7.43 -1.93 -9.86
C GLY A 70 -8.57 -2.17 -10.86
N LEU A 71 -9.61 -1.33 -10.87
CA LEU A 71 -10.69 -1.39 -11.85
C LEU A 71 -10.23 -0.77 -13.18
N LEU A 72 -9.82 -1.62 -14.10
CA LEU A 72 -9.40 -1.22 -15.44
C LEU A 72 -10.61 -0.90 -16.32
N GLY A 73 -10.59 0.24 -16.99
CA GLY A 73 -11.58 0.64 -17.96
C GLY A 73 -12.95 0.95 -17.36
N ALA A 74 -13.00 1.55 -16.17
CA ALA A 74 -14.24 2.04 -15.58
C ALA A 74 -14.85 3.13 -16.47
N ASN A 75 -16.06 2.89 -16.96
CA ASN A 75 -16.80 3.90 -17.72
C ASN A 75 -17.47 4.89 -16.76
N VAL A 76 -17.01 6.13 -16.76
CA VAL A 76 -17.59 7.17 -15.93
C VAL A 76 -18.97 7.54 -16.46
N ARG A 77 -19.99 7.39 -15.61
CA ARG A 77 -21.38 7.69 -15.99
C ARG A 77 -21.55 9.18 -16.28
N SER A 78 -22.37 9.49 -17.28
CA SER A 78 -22.82 10.86 -17.62
C SER A 78 -23.62 11.59 -16.53
N GLU A 79 -23.80 10.97 -15.36
CA GLU A 79 -24.50 11.53 -14.21
C GLU A 79 -23.55 12.04 -13.11
N SER A 80 -22.23 11.79 -13.25
CA SER A 80 -21.21 12.32 -12.35
C SER A 80 -20.95 13.79 -12.67
N ALA A 81 -21.59 14.68 -11.92
CA ALA A 81 -21.60 16.12 -12.17
C ALA A 81 -20.25 16.79 -11.87
N LEU A 82 -19.53 17.20 -12.92
CA LEU A 82 -18.69 18.40 -12.90
C LEU A 82 -19.31 19.43 -13.85
N ASP A 83 -19.59 20.59 -13.27
CA ASP A 83 -20.48 21.63 -13.79
C ASP A 83 -19.83 22.48 -14.89
N VAL A 84 -20.63 23.37 -15.50
CA VAL A 84 -20.24 24.34 -16.51
C VAL A 84 -18.91 25.06 -16.18
N TRP A 85 -17.89 24.84 -17.01
CA TRP A 85 -16.61 25.54 -16.88
C TRP A 85 -16.64 26.86 -17.65
N ARG A 86 -16.17 27.93 -16.98
CA ARG A 86 -16.01 29.27 -17.56
C ARG A 86 -14.55 29.67 -17.46
N SER A 87 -13.98 30.10 -18.58
CA SER A 87 -12.73 30.83 -18.59
C SER A 87 -13.01 32.34 -18.65
N GLU A 88 -12.39 33.11 -17.75
CA GLU A 88 -12.52 34.55 -17.69
C GLU A 88 -11.16 35.16 -17.31
N VAL A 89 -10.73 36.16 -18.08
CA VAL A 89 -9.55 36.94 -17.73
C VAL A 89 -9.94 37.91 -16.61
N LEU A 90 -9.45 37.66 -15.40
CA LEU A 90 -9.76 38.47 -14.23
C LEU A 90 -8.94 39.77 -14.20
N VAL A 91 -7.67 39.69 -14.58
CA VAL A 91 -6.74 40.81 -14.58
C VAL A 91 -6.08 40.89 -15.95
N ASN A 92 -6.20 42.04 -16.63
CA ASN A 92 -5.54 42.31 -17.90
C ASN A 92 -4.83 43.67 -17.79
N THR A 93 -3.53 43.63 -17.49
CA THR A 93 -2.71 44.84 -17.33
C THR A 93 -1.74 45.01 -18.50
N THR A 94 -1.40 46.26 -18.85
CA THR A 94 -0.45 46.57 -19.93
C THR A 94 0.93 47.00 -19.43
N ASN A 95 1.05 47.31 -18.14
CA ASN A 95 2.24 47.93 -17.55
C ASN A 95 2.84 47.10 -16.41
N GLU A 96 2.22 45.97 -16.09
CA GLU A 96 2.69 45.07 -15.06
C GLU A 96 2.66 43.63 -15.56
N THR A 97 3.62 42.85 -15.11
CA THR A 97 3.78 41.44 -15.47
C THR A 97 3.47 40.61 -14.23
N PRO A 98 2.23 40.10 -14.08
CA PRO A 98 1.82 39.35 -12.90
C PRO A 98 2.50 37.97 -12.84
N GLY A 99 2.78 37.55 -11.62
CA GLY A 99 3.15 36.17 -11.27
C GLY A 99 1.95 35.24 -11.16
N THR A 100 2.16 34.09 -10.54
CA THR A 100 1.09 33.14 -10.24
C THR A 100 0.24 33.70 -9.11
N PRO A 101 -1.09 33.84 -9.29
CA PRO A 101 -1.93 34.31 -8.21
C PRO A 101 -2.18 33.18 -7.20
N ASP A 102 -2.08 33.51 -5.92
CA ASP A 102 -2.66 32.67 -4.87
C ASP A 102 -4.14 33.03 -4.66
N VAL A 103 -4.97 32.02 -4.42
CA VAL A 103 -6.44 32.12 -4.46
C VAL A 103 -7.07 31.49 -3.22
N VAL A 104 -7.83 32.30 -2.49
CA VAL A 104 -8.63 31.83 -1.35
C VAL A 104 -10.11 32.11 -1.59
N ILE A 105 -10.91 31.04 -1.58
CA ILE A 105 -12.36 31.13 -1.68
C ILE A 105 -12.94 31.29 -0.27
N THR A 106 -13.72 32.35 -0.06
CA THR A 106 -14.40 32.60 1.22
C THR A 106 -15.90 32.58 1.07
N GLY A 107 -16.56 31.74 1.87
CA GLY A 107 -17.99 31.48 1.73
C GLY A 107 -18.34 30.88 0.37
N ARG A 108 -19.61 30.95 -0.03
CA ARG A 108 -20.07 30.42 -1.34
C ARG A 108 -20.03 31.45 -2.47
N GLU A 109 -19.49 32.65 -2.26
CA GLU A 109 -19.75 33.79 -3.15
C GLU A 109 -18.55 34.68 -3.49
N LYS A 110 -17.37 34.47 -2.92
CA LYS A 110 -16.23 35.38 -3.11
C LYS A 110 -14.90 34.65 -3.32
N ILE A 111 -14.25 34.97 -4.43
CA ILE A 111 -12.90 34.55 -4.79
C ILE A 111 -11.97 35.70 -4.40
N ASN A 112 -11.00 35.46 -3.53
CA ASN A 112 -9.99 36.42 -3.16
C ASN A 112 -8.66 35.96 -3.75
N LEU A 113 -7.87 36.89 -4.25
CA LEU A 113 -6.61 36.56 -4.90
C LEU A 113 -5.55 37.60 -4.56
N CYS A 114 -4.30 37.15 -4.42
CA CYS A 114 -3.14 38.04 -4.39
C CYS A 114 -2.22 37.68 -5.56
N TRP A 115 -1.45 38.65 -6.04
CA TRP A 115 -0.35 38.37 -6.97
C TRP A 115 0.79 39.37 -6.80
N SER A 116 2.01 38.90 -7.03
CA SER A 116 3.21 39.71 -7.19
C SER A 116 3.40 40.10 -8.65
N THR A 117 4.13 41.19 -8.94
CA THR A 117 4.50 41.55 -10.32
C THR A 117 6.01 41.72 -10.46
N LEU A 118 6.55 41.52 -11.66
CA LEU A 118 7.97 41.75 -11.95
C LEU A 118 8.43 43.16 -11.59
N GLU A 119 7.55 44.15 -11.75
CA GLU A 119 7.81 45.55 -11.47
C GLU A 119 7.82 45.86 -9.96
N GLY A 120 7.50 44.88 -9.11
CA GLY A 120 7.56 44.97 -7.66
C GLY A 120 6.24 45.39 -7.01
N ASN A 121 5.10 45.32 -7.70
CA ASN A 121 3.82 45.61 -7.05
C ASN A 121 3.22 44.34 -6.45
N ILE A 122 2.75 44.44 -5.20
CA ILE A 122 1.97 43.39 -4.53
C ILE A 122 0.52 43.83 -4.53
N ARG A 123 -0.36 43.01 -5.10
CA ARG A 123 -1.77 43.34 -5.26
C ARG A 123 -2.65 42.29 -4.61
N VAL A 124 -3.84 42.73 -4.20
CA VAL A 124 -4.92 41.84 -3.79
C VAL A 124 -6.19 42.27 -4.50
N ALA A 125 -7.04 41.31 -4.84
CA ALA A 125 -8.38 41.56 -5.32
C ALA A 125 -9.41 40.59 -4.74
N GLY A 126 -10.66 41.03 -4.70
CA GLY A 126 -11.81 40.21 -4.38
C GLY A 126 -12.83 40.27 -5.52
N ARG A 127 -13.22 39.11 -6.03
CA ARG A 127 -14.28 38.95 -7.02
C ARG A 127 -15.50 38.30 -6.38
N HIS A 128 -16.60 39.03 -6.36
CA HIS A 128 -17.89 38.48 -5.97
C HIS A 128 -18.54 37.75 -7.14
N ILE A 129 -19.36 36.73 -6.87
CA ILE A 129 -20.14 36.00 -7.90
C ILE A 129 -21.02 36.92 -8.75
N ASN A 130 -21.47 38.06 -8.21
CA ASN A 130 -22.24 39.06 -8.94
C ASN A 130 -21.40 39.89 -9.94
N GLY A 131 -20.08 39.64 -10.03
CA GLY A 131 -19.15 40.31 -10.91
C GLY A 131 -18.49 41.56 -10.31
N ASN A 132 -18.80 41.94 -9.06
CA ASN A 132 -18.11 43.05 -8.41
C ASN A 132 -16.64 42.70 -8.17
N TRP A 133 -15.77 43.67 -8.49
CA TRP A 133 -14.32 43.56 -8.38
C TRP A 133 -13.78 44.65 -7.47
N ASP A 134 -13.11 44.24 -6.40
CA ASP A 134 -12.46 45.14 -5.44
C ASP A 134 -10.95 44.87 -5.47
N GLU A 135 -10.14 45.84 -5.90
CA GLU A 135 -8.68 45.69 -5.99
C GLU A 135 -7.96 46.72 -5.11
N SER A 136 -6.81 46.33 -4.55
CA SER A 136 -5.95 47.20 -3.76
C SER A 136 -4.47 46.90 -4.00
N LEU A 137 -3.67 47.95 -4.16
CA LEU A 137 -2.20 47.88 -4.07
C LEU A 137 -1.82 47.75 -2.60
N VAL A 138 -1.09 46.68 -2.26
CA VAL A 138 -0.68 46.32 -0.90
C VAL A 138 0.65 46.98 -0.55
N ASP A 139 1.65 46.82 -1.41
CA ASP A 139 2.99 47.37 -1.25
C ASP A 139 3.69 47.51 -2.61
N THR A 140 4.80 48.27 -2.63
CA THR A 140 5.74 48.31 -3.75
C THR A 140 7.12 47.92 -3.23
N VAL A 141 7.60 46.77 -3.67
CA VAL A 141 8.84 46.10 -3.26
C VAL A 141 9.93 46.19 -4.34
N ALA A 142 11.11 45.66 -4.07
CA ALA A 142 12.16 45.54 -5.07
C ALA A 142 11.68 44.74 -6.30
N PRO A 143 11.87 45.26 -7.54
CA PRO A 143 11.51 44.53 -8.76
C PRO A 143 12.27 43.21 -8.90
N ALA A 144 11.59 42.17 -9.39
CA ALA A 144 12.22 40.92 -9.77
C ALA A 144 12.96 41.08 -11.11
N THR A 145 14.00 40.27 -11.33
CA THR A 145 14.81 40.39 -12.55
C THR A 145 14.16 39.73 -13.78
N ASN A 146 13.38 38.68 -13.54
CA ASN A 146 12.67 37.88 -14.54
C ASN A 146 11.60 37.01 -13.85
N GLN A 147 10.77 36.32 -14.64
CA GLN A 147 9.67 35.49 -14.12
C GLN A 147 10.16 34.34 -13.22
N SER A 148 11.32 33.74 -13.50
CA SER A 148 11.84 32.62 -12.71
C SER A 148 12.42 33.02 -11.35
N THR A 149 12.61 34.31 -11.10
CA THR A 149 13.05 34.85 -9.80
C THR A 149 11.94 35.60 -9.06
N LEU A 150 10.74 35.66 -9.64
CA LEU A 150 9.58 36.26 -8.99
C LEU A 150 9.07 35.31 -7.90
N VAL A 151 8.90 35.82 -6.70
CA VAL A 151 8.26 35.10 -5.60
C VAL A 151 6.80 35.52 -5.54
N ASP A 152 5.91 34.57 -5.78
CA ASP A 152 4.48 34.77 -5.68
C ASP A 152 4.06 34.98 -4.21
N CYS A 153 3.07 35.83 -3.99
CA CYS A 153 2.55 36.08 -2.64
C CYS A 153 1.65 34.93 -2.20
N ALA A 154 1.54 34.74 -0.89
CA ALA A 154 0.56 33.84 -0.29
C ALA A 154 -0.48 34.65 0.50
N LEU A 155 -1.73 34.24 0.45
CA LEU A 155 -2.92 34.94 0.93
C LEU A 155 -3.68 34.07 1.93
N SER A 156 -4.08 34.68 3.02
CA SER A 156 -5.15 34.15 3.87
C SER A 156 -6.22 35.21 4.10
N VAL A 157 -7.44 34.76 4.35
CA VAL A 157 -8.58 35.62 4.66
C VAL A 157 -9.19 35.20 5.98
N THR A 158 -9.18 36.11 6.95
CA THR A 158 -9.75 35.90 8.28
C THR A 158 -11.25 35.65 8.25
N ASN A 159 -11.80 35.12 9.34
CA ASN A 159 -13.24 34.89 9.49
C ASN A 159 -14.10 36.15 9.30
N ASN A 160 -13.54 37.35 9.52
CA ASN A 160 -14.20 38.64 9.29
C ASN A 160 -13.90 39.27 7.92
N GLY A 161 -13.31 38.51 6.98
CA GLY A 161 -13.07 38.92 5.61
C GLY A 161 -11.88 39.86 5.43
N ARG A 162 -10.89 39.84 6.32
CA ARG A 162 -9.68 40.67 6.22
C ARG A 162 -8.54 39.88 5.61
N TYR A 163 -7.82 40.53 4.70
CA TYR A 163 -6.66 39.96 4.04
C TYR A 163 -5.41 39.99 4.91
N GLN A 164 -4.70 38.87 4.87
CA GLN A 164 -3.38 38.61 5.43
C GLN A 164 -2.51 38.10 4.28
N LEU A 165 -1.35 38.73 4.03
CA LEU A 165 -0.45 38.31 2.95
C LEU A 165 0.97 38.11 3.44
N LEU A 166 1.61 37.03 3.01
CA LEU A 166 3.06 36.85 3.00
C LEU A 166 3.59 37.14 1.59
N TYR A 167 4.71 37.85 1.50
CA TYR A 167 5.35 38.18 0.21
C TYR A 167 6.83 38.52 0.43
N ALA A 168 7.63 38.40 -0.63
CA ALA A 168 9.05 38.75 -0.60
C ALA A 168 9.30 40.23 -1.00
N ASP A 169 10.36 40.81 -0.45
CA ASP A 169 10.93 42.10 -0.85
C ASP A 169 12.45 41.96 -0.95
N GLY A 170 12.93 41.68 -2.16
CA GLY A 170 14.30 41.24 -2.36
C GLY A 170 14.58 39.93 -1.59
N ASN A 171 15.51 39.97 -0.65
CA ASN A 171 15.85 38.79 0.17
C ASN A 171 14.98 38.65 1.42
N ASP A 172 14.15 39.65 1.74
CA ASP A 172 13.40 39.71 2.98
C ASP A 172 12.00 39.09 2.82
N LEU A 173 11.49 38.49 3.89
CA LEU A 173 10.10 38.07 4.00
C LEU A 173 9.29 39.14 4.72
N LYS A 174 8.19 39.57 4.11
CA LYS A 174 7.27 40.57 4.64
C LYS A 174 5.88 40.01 4.85
N MET A 175 5.15 40.67 5.74
CA MET A 175 3.74 40.43 6.03
C MET A 175 2.94 41.71 5.80
N ALA A 176 1.73 41.59 5.25
CA ALA A 176 0.77 42.69 5.14
C ALA A 176 -0.60 42.34 5.74
N ARG A 177 -1.19 43.29 6.48
CA ARG A 177 -2.58 43.22 6.94
C ARG A 177 -3.37 44.43 6.50
N ILE A 178 -4.63 44.23 6.14
CA ILE A 178 -5.54 45.33 5.82
C ILE A 178 -5.97 46.09 7.09
N ALA A 179 -5.83 47.42 7.06
CA ALA A 179 -6.31 48.34 8.07
C ALA A 179 -7.58 49.03 7.55
N GLN A 180 -8.74 48.65 8.10
CA GLN A 180 -10.03 49.22 7.75
C GLN A 180 -10.16 50.67 8.23
N GLN A 181 -11.02 51.44 7.55
CA GLN A 181 -11.28 52.83 7.90
C GLN A 181 -11.74 52.95 9.36
N SER A 182 -11.12 53.85 10.11
CA SER A 182 -11.39 54.11 11.54
C SER A 182 -11.08 55.56 11.88
N VAL A 183 -11.16 55.93 13.16
CA VAL A 183 -10.70 57.25 13.61
C VAL A 183 -9.19 57.48 13.38
N VAL A 184 -8.41 56.42 13.22
CA VAL A 184 -6.97 56.46 12.93
C VAL A 184 -6.69 56.39 11.43
N TYR A 185 -7.43 55.55 10.70
CA TYR A 185 -7.27 55.36 9.26
C TYR A 185 -8.42 56.03 8.50
N THR A 186 -8.14 57.15 7.83
CA THR A 186 -9.18 57.90 7.09
C THR A 186 -9.63 57.22 5.80
N SER A 187 -8.92 56.17 5.36
CA SER A 187 -9.24 55.28 4.24
C SER A 187 -8.72 53.88 4.56
N ILE A 188 -9.14 52.88 3.79
CA ILE A 188 -8.49 51.56 3.79
C ILE A 188 -6.98 51.78 3.54
N SER A 189 -6.15 51.16 4.36
CA SER A 189 -4.69 51.26 4.32
C SER A 189 -4.07 49.87 4.56
N TRP A 190 -2.77 49.72 4.31
CA TRP A 190 -2.05 48.48 4.56
C TRP A 190 -1.00 48.67 5.65
N HIS A 191 -0.91 47.69 6.56
CA HIS A 191 0.21 47.57 7.49
C HIS A 191 1.17 46.54 6.94
N THR A 192 2.32 46.99 6.48
CA THR A 192 3.40 46.14 5.98
C THR A 192 4.55 46.08 6.98
N ARG A 193 5.20 44.92 7.10
CA ARG A 193 6.34 44.72 8.00
C ARG A 193 7.26 43.62 7.49
N THR A 194 8.57 43.86 7.53
CA THR A 194 9.59 42.81 7.42
C THR A 194 9.58 41.93 8.66
N ILE A 195 9.33 40.64 8.46
CA ILE A 195 9.25 39.64 9.53
C ILE A 195 10.52 38.79 9.63
N ILE A 196 11.23 38.61 8.50
CA ILE A 196 12.54 37.96 8.44
C ILE A 196 13.42 38.72 7.45
N GLU A 197 14.62 39.10 7.87
CA GLU A 197 15.65 39.65 6.98
C GLU A 197 16.47 38.51 6.37
N ASP A 198 16.86 38.66 5.10
CA ASP A 198 17.70 37.69 4.39
C ASP A 198 17.16 36.24 4.37
N ALA A 199 15.83 36.07 4.31
CA ALA A 199 15.17 34.77 4.20
C ALA A 199 15.47 34.05 2.87
N ASN A 200 15.80 34.79 1.80
CA ASN A 200 16.07 34.25 0.47
C ASN A 200 14.96 33.31 -0.03
N VAL A 201 13.71 33.78 0.07
CA VAL A 201 12.51 33.02 -0.26
C VAL A 201 12.44 32.69 -1.76
N THR A 202 11.92 31.52 -2.08
CA THR A 202 11.59 31.09 -3.45
C THR A 202 10.10 30.81 -3.63
N HIS A 203 9.44 30.24 -2.62
CA HIS A 203 8.02 29.89 -2.64
C HIS A 203 7.42 30.12 -1.25
N LEU A 204 6.12 30.38 -1.19
CA LEU A 204 5.37 30.77 0.00
C LEU A 204 4.04 30.07 0.05
N GLU A 205 3.58 29.76 1.27
CA GLU A 205 2.22 29.32 1.54
C GLU A 205 1.73 29.96 2.85
N LEU A 206 0.44 30.28 2.97
CA LEU A 206 -0.11 30.99 4.12
C LEU A 206 -1.52 30.51 4.47
N THR A 207 -1.66 30.02 5.69
CA THR A 207 -2.96 29.77 6.31
C THR A 207 -3.10 30.52 7.63
N ARG A 208 -4.14 30.19 8.39
CA ARG A 208 -4.43 30.79 9.68
C ARG A 208 -4.96 29.76 10.68
N THR A 209 -4.72 30.03 11.96
CA THR A 209 -5.37 29.31 13.05
C THR A 209 -6.84 29.73 13.20
N SER A 210 -7.61 29.02 14.04
CA SER A 210 -9.00 29.41 14.35
C SER A 210 -9.12 30.79 15.00
N ASP A 211 -8.07 31.25 15.67
CA ASP A 211 -7.93 32.59 16.27
C ASP A 211 -7.53 33.68 15.25
N ASP A 212 -7.53 33.38 13.94
CA ASP A 212 -7.10 34.27 12.85
C ASP A 212 -5.62 34.71 12.96
N LEU A 213 -4.76 33.91 13.61
CA LEU A 213 -3.31 34.14 13.65
C LEU A 213 -2.64 33.51 12.42
N GLU A 214 -1.64 34.20 11.86
CA GLU A 214 -0.94 33.72 10.67
C GLU A 214 -0.04 32.53 10.96
N TRP A 215 -0.07 31.58 10.03
CA TRP A 215 0.85 30.48 9.94
C TRP A 215 1.20 30.24 8.48
N GLY A 216 2.47 30.36 8.13
CA GLY A 216 2.94 30.16 6.78
C GLY A 216 4.17 29.27 6.70
N LEU A 217 4.46 28.88 5.46
CA LEU A 217 5.67 28.17 5.07
C LEU A 217 6.43 28.99 4.04
N PHE A 218 7.74 28.83 4.03
CA PHE A 218 8.56 29.29 2.92
C PHE A 218 9.66 28.31 2.59
N ARG A 219 9.95 28.20 1.29
CA ARG A 219 11.12 27.49 0.78
C ARG A 219 12.22 28.49 0.48
N ASN A 220 13.42 28.29 1.00
CA ASN A 220 14.56 29.16 0.70
C ASN A 220 15.32 28.71 -0.57
N LYS A 221 16.30 29.50 -1.01
CA LYS A 221 17.15 29.19 -2.17
C LYS A 221 17.96 27.89 -2.06
N ASP A 222 18.21 27.42 -0.84
CA ASP A 222 18.93 26.16 -0.58
C ASP A 222 17.99 24.94 -0.66
N GLY A 223 16.68 25.18 -0.86
CA GLY A 223 15.65 24.14 -0.93
C GLY A 223 15.14 23.68 0.43
N GLN A 224 15.46 24.39 1.51
CA GLN A 224 14.96 24.08 2.84
C GLN A 224 13.53 24.58 3.02
N LEU A 225 12.71 23.81 3.74
CA LEU A 225 11.35 24.20 4.13
C LEU A 225 11.36 24.77 5.55
N TRP A 226 10.83 25.98 5.70
CA TRP A 226 10.77 26.70 6.97
C TRP A 226 9.32 27.04 7.32
N GLN A 227 8.96 26.95 8.59
CA GLN A 227 7.72 27.53 9.10
C GLN A 227 7.94 28.92 9.67
N VAL A 228 6.91 29.74 9.56
CA VAL A 228 6.82 31.08 10.15
C VAL A 228 5.40 31.33 10.65
N TYR A 229 5.26 31.67 11.93
CA TYR A 229 3.92 31.88 12.51
C TYR A 229 3.93 32.99 13.57
N TYR A 230 2.76 33.58 13.79
CA TYR A 230 2.57 34.66 14.75
C TYR A 230 1.88 34.18 16.03
N THR A 231 2.55 34.29 17.18
CA THR A 231 2.03 33.79 18.47
C THR A 231 0.99 34.71 19.12
N GLY A 232 0.46 35.70 18.40
CA GLY A 232 -0.30 36.81 18.97
C GLY A 232 0.57 37.93 19.56
N THR A 233 1.86 37.68 19.84
CA THR A 233 2.79 38.67 20.44
C THR A 233 4.11 38.83 19.68
N ARG A 234 4.60 37.77 19.03
CA ARG A 234 5.85 37.78 18.25
C ARG A 234 5.78 36.81 17.09
N TRP A 235 6.64 37.02 16.11
CA TRP A 235 6.90 36.04 15.05
C TRP A 235 7.87 34.98 15.55
N GLN A 236 7.64 33.73 15.15
CA GLN A 236 8.55 32.61 15.35
C GLN A 236 8.84 31.97 14.00
N THR A 237 10.06 31.43 13.88
CA THR A 237 10.54 30.75 12.69
C THR A 237 11.32 29.51 13.09
N SER A 238 11.21 28.44 12.31
CA SER A 238 12.03 27.24 12.50
C SER A 238 12.16 26.46 11.19
N LEU A 239 13.32 25.85 11.00
CA LEU A 239 13.57 24.89 9.93
C LEU A 239 12.71 23.64 10.18
N MET A 240 11.98 23.21 9.16
CA MET A 240 11.17 21.98 9.20
C MET A 240 11.85 20.83 8.48
N VAL A 241 12.36 21.08 7.28
CA VAL A 241 12.97 20.06 6.42
C VAL A 241 14.25 20.65 5.81
N ASP A 242 15.36 19.91 5.91
CA ASP A 242 16.67 20.35 5.42
C ASP A 242 16.77 20.34 3.87
N GLY A 243 15.82 19.68 3.20
CA GLY A 243 15.63 19.76 1.75
C GLY A 243 16.65 18.97 0.92
N PRO A 244 16.66 19.17 -0.41
CA PRO A 244 15.82 20.11 -1.13
C PRO A 244 14.39 19.59 -1.30
N VAL A 245 13.42 20.32 -0.76
CA VAL A 245 12.00 20.09 -1.05
C VAL A 245 11.67 20.59 -2.47
N GLY A 246 10.60 20.04 -3.05
CA GLY A 246 10.03 20.52 -4.32
C GLY A 246 9.59 21.98 -4.25
N ILE A 247 9.27 22.54 -5.42
CA ILE A 247 8.86 23.95 -5.53
C ILE A 247 7.43 24.18 -5.06
N ASP A 248 6.60 23.13 -5.03
CA ASP A 248 5.21 23.15 -4.59
C ASP A 248 5.06 22.46 -3.23
N PHE A 249 4.24 23.05 -2.36
CA PHE A 249 3.90 22.52 -1.05
C PHE A 249 2.59 23.12 -0.56
N GLU A 250 1.79 22.29 0.10
CA GLU A 250 0.45 22.65 0.55
C GLU A 250 0.44 22.78 2.08
N LEU A 251 -0.34 23.73 2.59
CA LEU A 251 -0.50 23.98 4.03
C LEU A 251 -1.97 24.22 4.34
N THR A 252 -2.50 23.47 5.29
CA THR A 252 -3.82 23.75 5.86
C THR A 252 -3.82 23.51 7.36
N ILE A 253 -4.70 24.23 8.06
CA ILE A 253 -4.98 23.99 9.48
C ILE A 253 -6.45 23.65 9.57
N ASP A 254 -6.75 22.50 10.14
CA ASP A 254 -8.12 22.03 10.28
C ASP A 254 -8.85 22.67 11.48
N SER A 255 -10.11 22.30 11.66
CA SER A 255 -10.92 22.83 12.77
C SER A 255 -10.52 22.33 14.15
N ASP A 256 -9.68 21.29 14.22
CA ASP A 256 -9.16 20.70 15.46
C ASP A 256 -7.75 21.24 15.80
N GLU A 257 -7.27 22.26 15.06
CA GLU A 257 -5.95 22.88 15.19
C GLU A 257 -4.78 21.93 14.83
N VAL A 258 -5.04 20.92 13.99
CA VAL A 258 -3.97 20.12 13.39
C VAL A 258 -3.47 20.83 12.14
N THR A 259 -2.15 21.00 12.07
CA THR A 259 -1.49 21.56 10.88
C THR A 259 -1.08 20.44 9.94
N HIS A 260 -1.46 20.54 8.68
CA HIS A 260 -1.20 19.57 7.63
C HIS A 260 -0.29 20.21 6.57
N ILE A 261 0.83 19.56 6.27
CA ILE A 261 1.85 20.08 5.36
C ILE A 261 2.25 18.99 4.37
N LEU A 262 1.93 19.19 3.09
CA LEU A 262 2.31 18.28 2.02
C LEU A 262 3.47 18.87 1.22
N TYR A 263 4.49 18.06 0.93
CA TYR A 263 5.62 18.48 0.11
C TYR A 263 6.23 17.28 -0.62
N THR A 264 7.03 17.57 -1.64
CA THR A 264 7.80 16.54 -2.37
C THR A 264 9.28 16.58 -2.00
N LEU A 265 9.94 15.42 -2.05
CA LEU A 265 11.40 15.27 -2.04
C LEU A 265 11.83 14.68 -3.39
N PRO A 266 12.10 15.52 -4.39
CA PRO A 266 12.35 15.06 -5.76
C PRO A 266 13.56 14.15 -5.91
N LEU A 267 14.56 14.26 -5.03
CA LEU A 267 15.75 13.39 -5.08
C LEU A 267 15.47 11.97 -4.61
N ASP A 268 14.46 11.80 -3.76
CA ASP A 268 14.06 10.51 -3.20
C ASP A 268 12.83 9.93 -3.92
N GLY A 269 12.22 10.70 -4.83
CA GLY A 269 10.97 10.32 -5.49
C GLY A 269 9.76 10.31 -4.55
N GLU A 270 9.82 11.00 -3.41
CA GLU A 270 8.81 10.86 -2.35
C GLU A 270 7.84 12.04 -2.29
N VAL A 271 6.57 11.74 -1.98
CA VAL A 271 5.60 12.71 -1.45
C VAL A 271 5.47 12.49 0.04
N ARG A 272 5.58 13.56 0.83
CA ARG A 272 5.56 13.49 2.29
C ARG A 272 4.48 14.38 2.89
N LEU A 273 3.90 13.90 3.98
CA LEU A 273 2.94 14.62 4.80
C LEU A 273 3.50 14.82 6.20
N ILE A 274 3.41 16.05 6.69
CA ILE A 274 3.67 16.38 8.09
C ILE A 274 2.35 16.80 8.74
N ARG A 275 2.01 16.12 9.84
CA ARG A 275 0.93 16.54 10.74
C ARG A 275 1.51 17.09 12.03
N ILE A 276 1.06 18.26 12.45
CA ILE A 276 1.45 18.87 13.72
C ILE A 276 0.22 19.00 14.61
N GLU A 277 0.20 18.24 15.69
CA GLU A 277 -0.84 18.29 16.70
C GLU A 277 -0.21 18.55 18.07
N ASN A 278 -0.65 19.57 18.78
CA ASN A 278 -0.13 19.92 20.11
C ASN A 278 1.41 20.08 20.16
N GLY A 279 2.02 20.46 19.04
CA GLY A 279 3.48 20.62 18.87
C GLY A 279 4.24 19.31 18.66
N ILE A 280 3.55 18.17 18.55
CA ILE A 280 4.13 16.88 18.14
C ILE A 280 4.03 16.79 16.63
N GLN A 281 5.14 16.45 15.98
CA GLN A 281 5.24 16.32 14.54
C GLN A 281 5.22 14.83 14.16
N ASP A 282 4.24 14.45 13.36
CA ASP A 282 4.14 13.16 12.68
C ASP A 282 4.57 13.33 11.22
N ASN A 283 5.48 12.48 10.73
CA ASN A 283 6.07 12.58 9.39
C ASN A 283 5.79 11.27 8.64
N ARG A 284 5.16 11.36 7.48
CA ARG A 284 4.74 10.20 6.68
C ARG A 284 5.27 10.29 5.26
N VAL A 285 5.64 9.14 4.71
CA VAL A 285 5.87 8.96 3.26
C VAL A 285 4.57 8.43 2.68
N LEU A 286 4.00 9.12 1.69
CA LEU A 286 2.70 8.76 1.10
C LEU A 286 2.83 7.97 -0.19
N THR A 287 3.86 8.26 -0.99
CA THR A 287 4.18 7.49 -2.20
C THR A 287 5.65 7.65 -2.55
N ARG A 288 6.17 6.70 -3.33
CA ARG A 288 7.50 6.69 -3.94
C ARG A 288 7.39 6.44 -5.44
N GLU A 289 7.83 7.39 -6.24
CA GLU A 289 7.73 7.33 -7.70
C GLU A 289 9.02 7.87 -8.35
N ASP A 290 9.59 7.10 -9.28
CA ASP A 290 10.85 7.49 -9.96
C ASP A 290 10.70 8.76 -10.81
N ASN A 291 9.49 9.02 -11.31
CA ASN A 291 9.16 10.12 -12.21
C ASN A 291 8.20 11.14 -11.56
N LEU A 292 8.30 11.31 -10.23
CA LEU A 292 7.44 12.21 -9.48
C LEU A 292 7.51 13.65 -10.02
N GLY A 293 6.37 14.18 -10.43
CA GLY A 293 6.18 15.57 -10.78
C GLY A 293 6.21 16.47 -9.55
N GLN A 294 6.60 17.73 -9.75
CA GLN A 294 6.71 18.67 -8.62
C GLN A 294 5.38 19.27 -8.18
N MET A 295 4.33 19.19 -9.00
CA MET A 295 3.02 19.74 -8.68
C MET A 295 2.23 18.75 -7.82
N ILE A 296 1.72 19.25 -6.71
CA ILE A 296 0.90 18.50 -5.76
C ILE A 296 -0.33 19.33 -5.39
N GLY A 297 -1.34 18.68 -4.81
CA GLY A 297 -2.51 19.37 -4.30
C GLY A 297 -3.02 18.68 -3.04
N MET A 298 -3.56 19.44 -2.11
CA MET A 298 -4.15 18.91 -0.89
C MET A 298 -5.43 19.66 -0.53
N GLY A 299 -6.49 18.90 -0.26
CA GLY A 299 -7.69 19.39 0.41
C GLY A 299 -7.98 18.56 1.66
N LEU A 300 -8.95 18.98 2.46
CA LEU A 300 -9.49 18.16 3.54
C LEU A 300 -10.91 17.73 3.19
N ASP A 301 -11.27 16.49 3.50
CA ASP A 301 -12.63 16.00 3.40
C ASP A 301 -13.51 16.46 4.59
N SER A 302 -14.76 16.00 4.65
CA SER A 302 -15.68 16.35 5.74
C SER A 302 -15.27 15.81 7.12
N ASN A 303 -14.34 14.87 7.15
CA ASN A 303 -13.79 14.26 8.36
C ASN A 303 -12.39 14.79 8.70
N LEU A 304 -11.93 15.84 7.98
CA LEU A 304 -10.63 16.48 8.16
C LEU A 304 -9.42 15.62 7.71
N PHE A 305 -9.65 14.63 6.84
CA PHE A 305 -8.57 13.83 6.26
C PHE A 305 -8.09 14.40 4.92
N GLU A 306 -6.79 14.23 4.65
CA GLU A 306 -6.13 14.78 3.49
C GLU A 306 -6.58 14.06 2.20
N GLN A 307 -7.08 14.84 1.25
CA GLN A 307 -7.38 14.45 -0.12
C GLN A 307 -6.25 14.98 -0.99
N ILE A 308 -5.38 14.09 -1.46
CA ILE A 308 -4.11 14.48 -2.05
C ILE A 308 -4.11 14.17 -3.54
N ALA A 309 -3.58 15.09 -4.33
CA ALA A 309 -3.29 14.87 -5.74
C ALA A 309 -1.78 14.98 -5.96
N THR A 310 -1.23 14.05 -6.73
CA THR A 310 0.19 14.06 -7.12
C THR A 310 0.28 14.00 -8.63
N SER A 311 1.43 14.38 -9.17
CA SER A 311 1.70 14.29 -10.61
C SER A 311 2.87 13.35 -10.87
N ILE A 312 2.83 12.63 -11.99
CA ILE A 312 3.95 11.85 -12.54
C ILE A 312 4.23 12.39 -13.94
N VAL A 313 5.50 12.62 -14.26
CA VAL A 313 5.92 13.17 -15.55
C VAL A 313 6.82 12.17 -16.27
N ASP A 314 6.33 11.56 -17.34
CA ASP A 314 7.09 10.65 -18.19
C ASP A 314 7.18 11.22 -19.63
N GLY A 315 8.32 11.81 -19.94
CA GLY A 315 8.53 12.52 -21.20
C GLY A 315 7.54 13.68 -21.37
N ASP A 316 6.68 13.58 -22.38
CA ASP A 316 5.65 14.58 -22.68
C ASP A 316 4.30 14.28 -22.00
N ASN A 317 4.18 13.15 -21.28
CA ASN A 317 2.96 12.74 -20.59
C ASN A 317 3.00 13.16 -19.12
N THR A 318 1.93 13.80 -18.65
CA THR A 318 1.71 14.05 -17.22
C THR A 318 0.46 13.31 -16.77
N THR A 319 0.62 12.44 -15.78
CA THR A 319 -0.48 11.75 -15.11
C THR A 319 -0.74 12.42 -13.77
N VAL A 320 -2.01 12.64 -13.43
CA VAL A 320 -2.40 13.06 -12.08
C VAL A 320 -2.95 11.84 -11.35
N GLN A 321 -2.39 11.55 -10.18
CA GLN A 321 -2.88 10.51 -9.27
C GLN A 321 -3.62 11.17 -8.11
N LEU A 322 -4.62 10.48 -7.57
CA LEU A 322 -5.29 10.87 -6.35
C LEU A 322 -4.88 9.89 -5.25
N LEU A 323 -4.20 10.41 -4.22
CA LEU A 323 -3.86 9.68 -3.02
C LEU A 323 -4.92 9.98 -1.96
N ARG A 324 -5.57 8.94 -1.47
CA ARG A 324 -6.42 9.03 -0.28
C ARG A 324 -5.57 8.62 0.91
N SER A 325 -5.29 9.57 1.81
CA SER A 325 -4.58 9.27 3.06
C SER A 325 -5.52 8.51 3.99
N LEU A 326 -5.12 7.31 4.39
CA LEU A 326 -5.86 6.49 5.36
C LEU A 326 -5.06 6.19 6.64
N SER A 327 -3.83 6.71 6.71
CA SER A 327 -2.91 6.53 7.84
C SER A 327 -3.44 7.21 9.12
N GLY A 328 -3.37 6.50 10.25
CA GLY A 328 -3.84 6.97 11.56
C GLY A 328 -5.33 6.77 11.83
N GLN A 329 -6.02 5.93 11.06
CA GLN A 329 -7.36 5.45 11.41
C GLN A 329 -7.28 4.18 12.26
N ASP A 330 -7.26 4.33 13.59
CA ASP A 330 -7.42 3.19 14.52
C ASP A 330 -8.89 2.72 14.63
N ASP A 331 -9.84 3.62 14.35
CA ASP A 331 -11.28 3.35 14.33
C ASP A 331 -11.82 3.73 12.94
N GLY A 332 -12.38 2.75 12.21
CA GLY A 332 -13.08 3.01 10.95
C GLY A 332 -12.96 1.96 9.87
N ARG A 333 -11.99 1.03 9.96
CA ARG A 333 -11.76 0.04 8.90
C ARG A 333 -12.29 -1.36 9.21
N ILE A 334 -12.15 -1.81 10.46
CA ILE A 334 -12.87 -2.99 10.95
C ILE A 334 -14.03 -2.46 11.79
N ASN A 335 -15.26 -2.76 11.37
CA ASN A 335 -16.41 -2.43 12.19
C ASN A 335 -16.30 -3.20 13.51
N THR A 336 -16.17 -2.48 14.63
CA THR A 336 -16.10 -3.09 15.97
C THR A 336 -17.38 -3.86 16.33
N GLN A 337 -18.45 -3.66 15.56
CA GLN A 337 -19.62 -4.52 15.53
C GLN A 337 -19.57 -5.42 14.30
N ALA A 338 -19.66 -6.73 14.51
CA ALA A 338 -19.78 -7.67 13.41
C ALA A 338 -21.00 -7.32 12.53
N ASN A 339 -20.78 -7.16 11.23
CA ASN A 339 -21.85 -6.87 10.26
C ASN A 339 -22.86 -8.03 10.18
N TRP A 340 -22.36 -9.25 10.42
CA TRP A 340 -23.13 -10.49 10.43
C TRP A 340 -22.46 -11.47 11.40
N VAL A 341 -23.24 -12.44 11.89
CA VAL A 341 -22.76 -13.50 12.78
C VAL A 341 -23.33 -14.81 12.29
N LEU A 342 -22.45 -15.76 11.99
CA LEU A 342 -22.83 -17.14 11.73
C LEU A 342 -22.57 -17.97 12.99
N SER A 343 -23.57 -18.73 13.43
CA SER A 343 -23.39 -19.69 14.53
C SER A 343 -23.26 -21.10 13.95
N GLY A 344 -22.05 -21.66 14.04
CA GLY A 344 -21.79 -23.07 13.75
C GLY A 344 -22.30 -24.01 14.84
N ALA A 345 -22.17 -25.32 14.64
CA ALA A 345 -22.51 -26.33 15.64
C ALA A 345 -21.49 -26.33 16.81
N ASP A 346 -21.97 -26.56 18.04
CA ASP A 346 -21.19 -26.53 19.30
C ASP A 346 -20.17 -27.69 19.47
N ASP A 347 -19.82 -28.42 18.40
CA ASP A 347 -19.14 -29.71 18.46
C ASP A 347 -17.63 -29.67 18.08
N VAL A 348 -17.00 -28.50 18.00
CA VAL A 348 -15.56 -28.37 17.64
C VAL A 348 -14.69 -27.87 18.79
N VAL A 349 -13.61 -28.60 19.10
CA VAL A 349 -12.59 -28.23 20.11
C VAL A 349 -11.54 -27.27 19.52
N GLU A 350 -11.22 -27.43 18.24
CA GLU A 350 -10.28 -26.60 17.45
C GLU A 350 -10.87 -26.47 16.03
N GLY A 351 -11.67 -25.42 15.80
CA GLY A 351 -12.20 -25.10 14.48
C GLY A 351 -11.27 -24.13 13.75
N GLU A 352 -11.07 -24.35 12.46
CA GLU A 352 -10.34 -23.46 11.54
C GLU A 352 -11.33 -22.85 10.55
N ILE A 353 -11.15 -21.55 10.29
CA ILE A 353 -11.83 -20.79 9.25
C ILE A 353 -10.76 -20.36 8.26
N LEU A 354 -11.02 -20.60 6.98
CA LEU A 354 -10.19 -20.19 5.86
C LEU A 354 -11.02 -19.34 4.91
N VAL A 355 -10.31 -18.55 4.12
CA VAL A 355 -10.88 -17.70 3.07
C VAL A 355 -10.20 -18.01 1.74
N GLY A 356 -10.92 -17.81 0.65
CA GLY A 356 -10.43 -17.90 -0.73
C GLY A 356 -11.59 -17.74 -1.71
N ASP A 357 -11.30 -17.37 -2.95
CA ASP A 357 -12.30 -17.13 -3.99
C ASP A 357 -12.50 -18.41 -4.83
N PHE A 358 -13.34 -19.33 -4.34
CA PHE A 358 -13.58 -20.62 -5.00
C PHE A 358 -14.35 -20.47 -6.32
N ASN A 359 -14.94 -19.30 -6.57
CA ASN A 359 -15.80 -19.05 -7.72
C ASN A 359 -15.31 -17.93 -8.67
N ALA A 360 -14.19 -17.29 -8.32
CA ALA A 360 -13.55 -16.17 -9.01
C ALA A 360 -14.48 -14.97 -9.28
N ASP A 361 -15.38 -14.64 -8.34
CA ASP A 361 -16.26 -13.47 -8.46
C ASP A 361 -15.67 -12.18 -7.91
N GLY A 362 -14.45 -12.25 -7.37
CA GLY A 362 -13.71 -11.14 -6.79
C GLY A 362 -14.05 -10.85 -5.33
N PHE A 363 -14.81 -11.72 -4.67
CA PHE A 363 -15.04 -11.68 -3.23
C PHE A 363 -14.59 -12.99 -2.58
N ASP A 364 -13.76 -12.89 -1.55
CA ASP A 364 -13.37 -14.08 -0.78
C ASP A 364 -14.60 -14.81 -0.23
N ASP A 365 -14.67 -16.10 -0.53
CA ASP A 365 -15.56 -17.05 0.10
C ASP A 365 -14.96 -17.50 1.43
N PHE A 366 -15.78 -18.04 2.32
CA PHE A 366 -15.28 -18.60 3.58
C PHE A 366 -15.64 -20.08 3.72
N ALA A 367 -14.67 -20.86 4.20
CA ALA A 367 -14.80 -22.27 4.51
C ALA A 367 -14.41 -22.54 5.96
N TYR A 368 -15.13 -23.44 6.63
CA TYR A 368 -14.74 -23.87 7.97
C TYR A 368 -14.99 -25.35 8.19
N ASN A 369 -14.27 -25.90 9.16
CA ASN A 369 -14.31 -27.32 9.48
C ASN A 369 -15.24 -27.67 10.66
N ASN A 370 -15.76 -28.89 10.61
CA ASN A 370 -16.56 -29.53 11.66
C ASN A 370 -16.23 -31.04 11.71
N PRO A 371 -15.00 -31.44 12.10
CA PRO A 371 -14.56 -32.83 12.04
C PRO A 371 -15.35 -33.81 12.91
N LEU A 372 -16.07 -33.34 13.94
CA LEU A 372 -16.90 -34.19 14.80
C LEU A 372 -18.39 -34.21 14.40
N ALA A 373 -18.76 -33.53 13.30
CA ALA A 373 -20.11 -33.55 12.80
C ALA A 373 -20.58 -34.99 12.49
N SER A 374 -21.86 -35.23 12.76
CA SER A 374 -22.55 -36.48 12.44
C SER A 374 -23.69 -36.16 11.48
N SER A 375 -23.55 -36.61 10.23
CA SER A 375 -24.51 -36.36 9.15
C SER A 375 -24.89 -37.67 8.44
N ASP A 376 -26.01 -37.65 7.70
CA ASP A 376 -26.45 -38.77 6.85
C ASP A 376 -26.59 -40.14 7.57
N GLY A 377 -26.82 -40.13 8.89
CA GLY A 377 -26.93 -41.33 9.72
C GLY A 377 -25.58 -41.94 10.13
N LEU A 378 -24.47 -41.28 9.83
CA LEU A 378 -23.12 -41.64 10.24
C LEU A 378 -22.75 -40.90 11.54
N THR A 379 -21.78 -41.44 12.28
CA THR A 379 -21.28 -40.85 13.54
C THR A 379 -19.87 -40.33 13.32
N GLU A 380 -19.62 -39.06 13.69
CA GLU A 380 -18.30 -38.39 13.55
C GLU A 380 -17.68 -38.56 12.14
N ASN A 381 -18.49 -38.51 11.09
CA ASN A 381 -17.99 -38.57 9.72
C ASN A 381 -17.31 -37.25 9.30
N GLY A 382 -17.58 -36.16 10.00
CA GLY A 382 -16.97 -34.85 9.75
C GLY A 382 -17.61 -34.12 8.56
N GLN A 383 -17.45 -32.80 8.54
CA GLN A 383 -18.10 -31.92 7.59
C GLN A 383 -17.23 -30.68 7.30
N ALA A 384 -17.14 -30.27 6.04
CA ALA A 384 -16.69 -28.93 5.64
C ALA A 384 -17.91 -28.12 5.18
N THR A 385 -17.95 -26.85 5.54
CA THR A 385 -19.05 -25.94 5.18
C THR A 385 -18.47 -24.69 4.55
N ILE A 386 -19.03 -24.31 3.40
CA ILE A 386 -18.56 -23.20 2.58
C ILE A 386 -19.73 -22.27 2.28
N TYR A 387 -19.43 -20.98 2.30
CA TYR A 387 -20.35 -19.89 2.02
C TYR A 387 -19.66 -18.92 1.08
N PHE A 388 -20.34 -18.54 0.02
CA PHE A 388 -19.77 -17.63 -0.94
C PHE A 388 -19.79 -16.18 -0.45
N GLY A 389 -18.72 -15.47 -0.78
CA GLY A 389 -18.57 -14.04 -0.58
C GLY A 389 -19.55 -13.24 -1.43
N SER A 390 -19.75 -11.98 -1.06
CA SER A 390 -20.38 -10.99 -1.94
C SER A 390 -20.09 -9.59 -1.42
N ALA A 391 -20.41 -8.57 -2.21
CA ALA A 391 -20.37 -7.17 -1.78
C ALA A 391 -21.17 -6.87 -0.48
N THR A 392 -22.14 -7.72 -0.12
CA THR A 392 -22.93 -7.60 1.12
C THR A 392 -22.55 -8.61 2.20
N GLY A 393 -21.48 -9.37 1.97
CA GLY A 393 -21.11 -10.53 2.75
C GLY A 393 -21.87 -11.80 2.35
N PRO A 394 -21.62 -12.90 3.07
CA PRO A 394 -22.16 -14.21 2.74
C PRO A 394 -23.62 -14.38 3.12
N ASN A 395 -24.29 -15.36 2.49
CA ASN A 395 -25.64 -15.75 2.88
C ASN A 395 -25.65 -16.47 4.25
N THR A 396 -26.01 -15.76 5.31
CA THR A 396 -26.01 -16.33 6.67
C THR A 396 -27.14 -17.33 6.98
N THR A 397 -28.06 -17.58 6.05
CA THR A 397 -29.23 -18.45 6.31
C THR A 397 -28.96 -19.91 5.96
N GLU A 398 -28.27 -20.16 4.84
CA GLU A 398 -27.96 -21.50 4.33
C GLU A 398 -26.56 -21.48 3.73
N ALA A 399 -25.81 -22.55 3.94
CA ALA A 399 -24.50 -22.74 3.31
C ALA A 399 -24.67 -23.01 1.82
N ASP A 400 -23.74 -22.51 1.01
CA ASP A 400 -23.72 -22.73 -0.43
C ASP A 400 -23.23 -24.14 -0.77
N ILE A 401 -22.19 -24.62 -0.07
CA ILE A 401 -21.66 -25.98 -0.21
C ILE A 401 -21.46 -26.64 1.15
N VAL A 402 -21.84 -27.92 1.24
CA VAL A 402 -21.59 -28.79 2.40
C VAL A 402 -20.98 -30.10 1.91
N ILE A 403 -19.79 -30.43 2.41
CA ILE A 403 -19.09 -31.68 2.09
C ILE A 403 -19.06 -32.54 3.35
N ASN A 404 -19.64 -33.74 3.28
CA ASN A 404 -19.72 -34.69 4.41
C ASN A 404 -18.77 -35.87 4.20
N GLY A 405 -18.18 -36.38 5.29
CA GLY A 405 -17.44 -37.64 5.25
C GLY A 405 -18.35 -38.81 4.89
N THR A 406 -17.77 -39.86 4.29
CA THR A 406 -18.55 -40.95 3.66
C THR A 406 -18.75 -42.15 4.57
N SER A 407 -17.96 -42.26 5.65
CA SER A 407 -18.02 -43.32 6.64
C SER A 407 -17.96 -42.76 8.06
N SER A 408 -18.49 -43.52 9.03
CA SER A 408 -18.41 -43.13 10.43
C SER A 408 -16.95 -43.08 10.88
N ALA A 409 -16.62 -42.07 11.70
CA ALA A 409 -15.27 -41.77 12.19
C ALA A 409 -14.25 -41.28 11.15
N ASP A 410 -14.64 -41.00 9.89
CA ASP A 410 -13.74 -40.42 8.88
C ASP A 410 -13.10 -39.10 9.38
N LYS A 411 -13.88 -38.30 10.11
CA LYS A 411 -13.52 -36.96 10.59
C LYS A 411 -13.02 -36.06 9.46
N LEU A 412 -13.72 -36.09 8.33
CA LEU A 412 -13.48 -35.17 7.21
C LEU A 412 -13.39 -33.74 7.72
N SER A 413 -12.50 -32.96 7.10
CA SER A 413 -12.14 -31.57 7.44
C SER A 413 -11.32 -31.40 8.72
N SER A 414 -10.79 -32.48 9.32
CA SER A 414 -9.83 -32.32 10.43
C SER A 414 -8.61 -31.50 10.01
N GLY A 415 -8.11 -31.74 8.81
CA GLY A 415 -7.26 -30.79 8.08
C GLY A 415 -8.08 -30.08 7.01
N ILE A 416 -7.87 -28.79 6.85
CA ILE A 416 -8.48 -27.96 5.81
C ILE A 416 -7.42 -26.96 5.30
N ALA A 417 -7.33 -26.72 4.00
CA ALA A 417 -6.40 -25.77 3.39
C ALA A 417 -6.97 -25.24 2.07
N VAL A 418 -6.64 -24.00 1.71
CA VAL A 418 -7.11 -23.31 0.50
C VAL A 418 -5.91 -22.85 -0.32
N GLY A 419 -5.96 -23.05 -1.63
CA GLY A 419 -4.89 -22.64 -2.55
C GLY A 419 -5.18 -23.08 -3.97
N ASP A 420 -4.54 -22.45 -4.95
CA ASP A 420 -4.65 -22.82 -6.36
C ASP A 420 -3.65 -23.95 -6.69
N TYR A 421 -4.05 -25.21 -6.45
CA TYR A 421 -3.13 -26.36 -6.61
C TYR A 421 -2.97 -26.82 -8.06
N ASN A 422 -3.74 -26.23 -8.99
CA ASN A 422 -3.70 -26.56 -10.40
C ASN A 422 -3.25 -25.39 -11.30
N GLY A 423 -3.07 -24.20 -10.73
CA GLY A 423 -2.60 -22.99 -11.41
C GLY A 423 -3.61 -22.41 -12.40
N ASP A 424 -4.92 -22.59 -12.18
CA ASP A 424 -5.99 -22.11 -13.07
C ASP A 424 -6.60 -20.76 -12.67
N GLY A 425 -6.17 -20.20 -11.53
CA GLY A 425 -6.60 -18.92 -10.99
C GLY A 425 -7.88 -18.98 -10.16
N TYR A 426 -8.40 -20.16 -9.86
CA TYR A 426 -9.45 -20.36 -8.86
C TYR A 426 -8.83 -20.93 -7.59
N ASP A 427 -9.28 -20.47 -6.42
CA ASP A 427 -8.87 -21.12 -5.19
C ASP A 427 -9.52 -22.51 -5.10
N ASP A 428 -8.74 -23.53 -4.70
CA ASP A 428 -9.21 -24.88 -4.48
C ASP A 428 -9.33 -25.19 -2.98
N LEU A 429 -10.08 -26.25 -2.64
CA LEU A 429 -10.24 -26.72 -1.27
C LEU A 429 -9.62 -28.11 -1.05
N ALA A 430 -8.62 -28.18 -0.19
CA ALA A 430 -8.06 -29.43 0.32
C ALA A 430 -8.71 -29.82 1.65
N LEU A 431 -9.05 -31.10 1.81
CA LEU A 431 -9.69 -31.66 3.00
C LEU A 431 -9.01 -32.96 3.45
N GLY A 432 -8.75 -33.05 4.75
CA GLY A 432 -8.18 -34.21 5.40
C GLY A 432 -9.20 -35.00 6.21
N SER A 433 -9.17 -36.33 6.07
CA SER A 433 -9.99 -37.30 6.80
C SER A 433 -9.07 -38.30 7.53
N PRO A 434 -8.49 -37.94 8.69
CA PRO A 434 -7.49 -38.76 9.37
C PRO A 434 -8.03 -40.11 9.87
N GLY A 435 -9.34 -40.23 10.08
CA GLY A 435 -9.98 -41.49 10.48
C GLY A 435 -10.41 -42.36 9.30
N PHE A 436 -10.17 -41.92 8.06
CA PHE A 436 -10.50 -42.70 6.87
C PHE A 436 -9.78 -44.06 6.88
N ASP A 437 -10.53 -45.11 6.55
CA ASP A 437 -10.02 -46.46 6.43
C ASP A 437 -10.48 -47.13 5.13
N ALA A 438 -9.51 -47.43 4.27
CA ALA A 438 -9.73 -48.07 2.98
C ALA A 438 -10.31 -49.50 3.07
N SER A 439 -10.27 -50.14 4.24
CA SER A 439 -10.59 -51.55 4.45
C SER A 439 -11.85 -51.84 5.28
N ASN A 440 -12.54 -50.80 5.79
CA ASN A 440 -13.65 -50.91 6.76
C ASN A 440 -13.31 -51.74 8.03
N ASN A 441 -12.03 -51.82 8.38
CA ASN A 441 -11.50 -52.30 9.64
C ASN A 441 -11.08 -51.13 10.55
N THR A 442 -11.89 -50.87 11.58
CA THR A 442 -11.76 -49.86 12.66
C THR A 442 -10.44 -49.81 13.46
N THR A 443 -9.41 -50.54 13.06
CA THR A 443 -8.06 -50.56 13.68
C THR A 443 -6.95 -50.09 12.73
N ALA A 444 -7.31 -49.63 11.54
CA ALA A 444 -6.41 -49.30 10.45
C ALA A 444 -6.75 -47.95 9.81
N ASP A 445 -6.77 -46.88 10.62
CA ASP A 445 -7.00 -45.52 10.11
C ASP A 445 -5.81 -45.14 9.22
N HIS A 446 -6.00 -45.19 7.91
CA HIS A 446 -4.98 -44.78 6.95
C HIS A 446 -4.86 -43.26 6.94
N GLY A 447 -6.00 -42.60 7.11
CA GLY A 447 -6.19 -41.20 6.77
C GLY A 447 -6.20 -40.98 5.26
N LYS A 448 -6.79 -39.87 4.84
CA LYS A 448 -6.96 -39.50 3.43
C LYS A 448 -6.95 -38.00 3.27
N ILE A 449 -6.45 -37.53 2.14
CA ILE A 449 -6.55 -36.15 1.66
C ILE A 449 -7.37 -36.16 0.38
N GLU A 450 -8.22 -35.17 0.19
CA GLU A 450 -8.99 -34.91 -1.02
C GLU A 450 -8.87 -33.44 -1.40
N ILE A 451 -8.77 -33.15 -2.70
CA ILE A 451 -8.79 -31.79 -3.24
C ILE A 451 -10.00 -31.66 -4.15
N PHE A 452 -10.76 -30.59 -3.93
CA PHE A 452 -11.89 -30.16 -4.75
C PHE A 452 -11.49 -28.87 -5.44
N LEU A 453 -11.44 -28.87 -6.77
CA LEU A 453 -11.05 -27.68 -7.52
C LEU A 453 -12.09 -26.57 -7.41
N GLY A 454 -11.65 -25.32 -7.41
CA GLY A 454 -12.47 -24.15 -7.69
C GLY A 454 -12.92 -24.13 -9.15
N GLU A 455 -14.11 -23.57 -9.38
CA GLU A 455 -14.75 -23.45 -10.69
C GLU A 455 -15.72 -22.26 -10.64
N ILE A 456 -16.22 -21.79 -11.78
CA ILE A 456 -17.15 -20.64 -11.86
C ILE A 456 -18.45 -20.74 -11.01
N ASN A 457 -18.78 -21.93 -10.49
CA ASN A 457 -19.92 -22.13 -9.59
C ASN A 457 -19.48 -22.56 -8.17
N GLY A 458 -18.24 -22.24 -7.77
CA GLY A 458 -17.58 -22.71 -6.57
C GLY A 458 -16.89 -24.05 -6.80
N LEU A 459 -16.99 -24.99 -5.86
CA LEU A 459 -16.18 -26.20 -5.90
C LEU A 459 -16.74 -27.30 -6.82
N SER A 460 -15.82 -28.05 -7.43
CA SER A 460 -16.10 -29.27 -8.18
C SER A 460 -16.86 -30.32 -7.36
N ASN A 461 -17.78 -31.06 -8.01
CA ASN A 461 -18.68 -32.01 -7.33
C ASN A 461 -18.00 -33.33 -6.89
N SER A 462 -16.72 -33.52 -7.19
CA SER A 462 -15.96 -34.72 -6.86
C SER A 462 -14.50 -34.36 -6.69
N SER A 463 -13.80 -35.08 -5.80
CA SER A 463 -12.36 -34.87 -5.61
C SER A 463 -11.61 -34.99 -6.94
N TRP A 464 -10.89 -33.94 -7.33
CA TRP A 464 -10.00 -33.95 -8.47
C TRP A 464 -8.77 -34.81 -8.19
N TRP A 465 -8.26 -34.73 -6.96
CA TRP A 465 -7.13 -35.54 -6.49
C TRP A 465 -7.42 -36.09 -5.09
N ASN A 466 -6.88 -37.27 -4.78
CA ASN A 466 -6.91 -37.84 -3.44
C ASN A 466 -5.71 -38.76 -3.17
N GLN A 467 -5.34 -38.86 -1.91
CA GLN A 467 -4.26 -39.74 -1.43
C GLN A 467 -4.61 -40.35 -0.08
N SER A 468 -4.41 -41.66 0.08
CA SER A 468 -4.53 -42.35 1.36
C SER A 468 -3.16 -42.55 2.02
N GLY A 469 -3.11 -42.47 3.35
CA GLY A 469 -1.90 -42.77 4.12
C GLY A 469 -1.61 -44.26 4.26
N ALA A 470 -0.55 -44.60 5.00
CA ALA A 470 -0.30 -45.98 5.40
C ALA A 470 -1.19 -46.40 6.58
N ILE A 471 -1.35 -47.70 6.80
CA ILE A 471 -2.16 -48.24 7.89
C ILE A 471 -1.72 -47.64 9.24
N GLY A 472 -2.63 -46.91 9.89
CA GLY A 472 -2.42 -46.34 11.23
C GLY A 472 -1.71 -44.98 11.24
N ASP A 473 -1.40 -44.39 10.08
CA ASP A 473 -0.69 -43.10 10.01
C ASP A 473 -1.59 -41.90 10.32
N ALA A 474 -2.90 -42.02 10.06
CA ALA A 474 -3.87 -40.92 10.14
C ALA A 474 -3.45 -39.68 9.32
N LEU A 475 -3.12 -39.88 8.04
CA LEU A 475 -2.80 -38.82 7.09
C LEU A 475 -3.95 -37.81 6.93
N GLY A 476 -3.61 -36.53 6.80
CA GLY A 476 -4.58 -35.44 6.64
C GLY A 476 -5.16 -34.97 7.97
N TRP A 477 -4.49 -35.27 9.11
CA TRP A 477 -4.93 -34.75 10.40
C TRP A 477 -4.83 -33.23 10.49
N LYS A 478 -3.75 -32.68 9.92
CA LYS A 478 -3.55 -31.26 9.64
C LYS A 478 -2.94 -31.16 8.25
N ILE A 479 -3.34 -30.16 7.50
CA ILE A 479 -2.81 -29.84 6.18
C ILE A 479 -2.57 -28.33 6.11
N GLU A 480 -1.70 -27.92 5.22
CA GLU A 480 -1.30 -26.52 5.02
C GLU A 480 -0.99 -26.34 3.54
N SER A 481 -1.56 -25.29 2.94
CA SER A 481 -1.13 -24.85 1.62
C SER A 481 0.24 -24.21 1.76
N ILE A 482 1.11 -24.57 0.86
CA ILE A 482 2.36 -23.86 0.67
C ILE A 482 2.16 -23.05 -0.60
N ASN A 483 2.43 -21.74 -0.54
CA ASN A 483 2.53 -20.95 -1.78
C ASN A 483 3.63 -21.56 -2.66
N ASP A 484 3.84 -21.06 -3.86
CA ASP A 484 4.79 -21.62 -4.81
C ASP A 484 6.23 -21.82 -4.27
N CYS A 485 6.57 -23.05 -3.83
CA CYS A 485 7.87 -23.38 -3.23
C CYS A 485 8.91 -23.87 -4.24
N ASP A 486 8.51 -24.16 -5.48
CA ASP A 486 9.40 -24.54 -6.57
C ASP A 486 9.37 -23.62 -7.82
N PHE A 487 8.57 -22.56 -7.76
CA PHE A 487 8.41 -21.48 -8.74
C PHE A 487 7.78 -21.91 -10.08
N ASP A 488 6.86 -22.87 -10.04
CA ASP A 488 6.12 -23.35 -11.22
C ASP A 488 4.74 -22.70 -11.42
N GLY A 489 4.32 -21.87 -10.46
CA GLY A 489 3.11 -21.04 -10.51
C GLY A 489 1.88 -21.67 -9.90
N ASP A 490 1.98 -22.83 -9.27
CA ASP A 490 0.91 -23.46 -8.51
C ASP A 490 1.26 -23.65 -7.03
N TYR A 491 0.24 -23.91 -6.21
CA TYR A 491 0.41 -24.08 -4.77
C TYR A 491 0.72 -25.54 -4.45
N GLU A 492 1.51 -25.77 -3.41
CA GLU A 492 1.81 -27.10 -2.90
C GLU A 492 1.05 -27.41 -1.60
N LEU A 493 1.13 -28.67 -1.17
CA LEU A 493 0.42 -29.14 0.01
C LEU A 493 1.36 -29.86 0.97
N ALA A 494 1.41 -29.38 2.21
CA ALA A 494 1.96 -30.13 3.34
C ALA A 494 0.83 -30.87 4.07
N ALA A 495 1.05 -32.15 4.39
CA ALA A 495 0.06 -32.96 5.09
C ALA A 495 0.65 -33.82 6.21
N VAL A 496 -0.01 -33.79 7.37
CA VAL A 496 0.46 -34.43 8.59
C VAL A 496 -0.16 -35.81 8.77
N SER A 497 0.68 -36.82 8.94
CA SER A 497 0.35 -38.14 9.46
C SER A 497 0.57 -38.17 10.97
N LYS A 498 -0.45 -37.82 11.75
CA LYS A 498 -0.33 -37.59 13.21
C LYS A 498 0.16 -38.82 13.97
N ASN A 499 -0.31 -40.00 13.59
CA ASN A 499 -0.05 -41.24 14.33
C ASN A 499 1.22 -41.97 13.86
N TRP A 500 1.86 -41.46 12.79
CA TRP A 500 3.14 -42.00 12.36
C TRP A 500 4.17 -41.87 13.48
N SER A 501 4.95 -42.93 13.69
CA SER A 501 6.05 -42.91 14.65
C SER A 501 7.20 -43.80 14.22
N GLU A 502 8.40 -43.42 14.61
CA GLU A 502 9.61 -44.18 14.35
C GLU A 502 10.51 -44.21 15.58
N VAL A 503 11.01 -45.39 15.93
CA VAL A 503 12.00 -45.55 17.01
C VAL A 503 13.38 -45.34 16.42
N ILE A 504 14.01 -44.23 16.78
CA ILE A 504 15.37 -43.88 16.39
C ILE A 504 16.38 -44.37 17.46
N VAL A 505 17.66 -44.01 17.27
CA VAL A 505 18.76 -44.42 18.15
C VAL A 505 18.49 -44.01 19.61
N ASN A 506 18.93 -44.85 20.55
CA ASN A 506 18.72 -44.69 22.00
C ASN A 506 17.26 -44.84 22.48
N ASN A 507 16.39 -45.51 21.69
CA ASN A 507 14.99 -45.76 22.07
C ASN A 507 14.18 -44.47 22.27
N VAL A 508 14.58 -43.41 21.56
CA VAL A 508 13.79 -42.20 21.38
C VAL A 508 12.79 -42.50 20.26
N THR A 509 11.52 -42.16 20.46
CA THR A 509 10.49 -42.27 19.44
C THR A 509 10.17 -40.88 18.93
N ILE A 510 10.25 -40.67 17.62
CA ILE A 510 9.71 -39.48 16.97
C ILE A 510 8.27 -39.73 16.54
N HIS A 511 7.46 -38.69 16.55
CA HIS A 511 6.03 -38.75 16.31
C HIS A 511 5.60 -37.69 15.32
N GLY A 512 4.68 -38.04 14.43
CA GLY A 512 4.26 -37.18 13.34
C GLY A 512 5.23 -37.22 12.16
N LYS A 513 4.67 -37.10 10.95
CA LYS A 513 5.40 -37.02 9.69
C LYS A 513 4.65 -36.06 8.78
N VAL A 514 5.36 -35.14 8.15
CA VAL A 514 4.80 -34.20 7.16
C VAL A 514 5.16 -34.71 5.77
N SER A 515 4.17 -34.90 4.91
CA SER A 515 4.35 -35.27 3.50
C SER A 515 4.14 -34.01 2.65
N ILE A 516 5.04 -33.73 1.72
CA ILE A 516 4.95 -32.62 0.78
C ILE A 516 4.50 -33.16 -0.57
N PHE A 517 3.52 -32.50 -1.15
CA PHE A 517 2.99 -32.79 -2.47
C PHE A 517 3.05 -31.52 -3.33
N LEU A 518 3.71 -31.60 -4.47
CA LEU A 518 3.80 -30.49 -5.43
C LEU A 518 2.53 -30.48 -6.28
N GLY A 519 1.96 -29.30 -6.50
CA GLY A 519 0.83 -29.16 -7.40
C GLY A 519 1.24 -29.36 -8.86
N ASN A 520 0.25 -29.19 -9.72
CA ASN A 520 0.39 -28.94 -11.16
C ASN A 520 -1.01 -28.99 -11.75
N SER A 521 -1.14 -28.50 -12.99
CA SER A 521 -2.39 -28.43 -13.73
C SER A 521 -3.19 -29.73 -13.91
N SER A 522 -2.67 -30.91 -13.51
CA SER A 522 -3.34 -32.20 -13.71
C SER A 522 -3.44 -33.09 -12.46
N SER A 523 -2.58 -32.91 -11.45
CA SER A 523 -2.59 -33.72 -10.21
C SER A 523 -1.58 -33.21 -9.19
N LEU A 524 -1.75 -33.49 -7.90
CA LEU A 524 -0.62 -33.39 -6.96
C LEU A 524 0.33 -34.58 -7.08
N THR A 525 1.63 -34.32 -7.00
CA THR A 525 2.70 -35.33 -7.02
C THR A 525 3.44 -35.37 -5.69
N PHE A 526 3.67 -36.57 -5.14
CA PHE A 526 4.45 -36.70 -3.91
C PHE A 526 5.91 -36.33 -4.18
N ASP A 527 6.42 -35.35 -3.44
CA ASP A 527 7.83 -35.01 -3.44
C ASP A 527 8.57 -35.79 -2.34
N ARG A 528 8.22 -35.52 -1.07
CA ARG A 528 8.99 -36.06 0.06
C ARG A 528 8.29 -36.09 1.40
N ASN A 529 8.90 -36.81 2.32
CA ASN A 529 8.57 -36.79 3.74
C ASN A 529 9.58 -35.94 4.52
N ILE A 530 9.07 -35.16 5.48
CA ILE A 530 9.82 -34.45 6.50
C ILE A 530 9.52 -35.10 7.85
N SER A 531 10.58 -35.43 8.57
CA SER A 531 10.52 -36.01 9.90
C SER A 531 11.19 -35.09 10.91
N GLN A 532 10.69 -35.14 12.15
CA GLN A 532 11.25 -34.46 13.30
C GLN A 532 12.78 -34.55 13.40
N SER A 533 13.43 -33.40 13.57
CA SER A 533 14.84 -33.32 13.95
C SER A 533 15.06 -32.63 15.31
N GLY A 534 14.11 -31.78 15.72
CA GLY A 534 14.08 -31.05 16.99
C GLY A 534 13.34 -31.78 18.11
N TYR A 535 13.10 -31.07 19.22
CA TYR A 535 12.41 -31.62 20.38
C TYR A 535 10.89 -31.47 20.28
N GLY A 536 10.17 -32.48 20.77
CA GLY A 536 8.72 -32.47 20.94
C GLY A 536 8.12 -33.83 20.65
N ASN A 537 6.80 -33.93 20.82
CA ASN A 537 6.05 -35.19 20.79
C ASN A 537 5.00 -35.26 19.67
N LEU A 538 4.89 -34.24 18.83
CA LEU A 538 4.02 -34.22 17.65
C LEU A 538 4.57 -33.22 16.63
N PHE A 539 5.32 -33.75 15.66
CA PHE A 539 5.82 -33.00 14.52
C PHE A 539 4.68 -32.72 13.53
N GLY A 540 4.52 -31.46 13.14
CA GLY A 540 3.36 -30.99 12.37
C GLY A 540 2.16 -30.64 13.24
N ARG A 541 2.38 -30.22 14.50
CA ARG A 541 1.29 -29.73 15.35
C ARG A 541 0.63 -28.47 14.77
N ALA A 542 1.47 -27.58 14.26
CA ALA A 542 1.12 -26.41 13.46
C ALA A 542 2.11 -26.33 12.30
N LEU A 543 1.66 -25.76 11.19
CA LEU A 543 2.40 -25.55 9.96
C LEU A 543 2.18 -24.09 9.55
N ALA A 544 3.11 -23.52 8.79
CA ALA A 544 2.92 -22.27 8.07
C ALA A 544 3.71 -22.33 6.75
N GLY A 545 3.03 -22.15 5.62
CA GLY A 545 3.62 -22.23 4.27
C GLY A 545 3.37 -21.01 3.38
N GLY A 546 2.85 -19.92 3.94
CA GLY A 546 2.28 -18.80 3.17
C GLY A 546 3.22 -17.66 2.79
N GLY A 547 4.54 -17.79 2.92
CA GLY A 547 5.45 -16.66 2.64
C GLY A 547 6.93 -17.03 2.54
N ASP A 548 7.77 -16.02 2.33
CA ASP A 548 9.21 -16.12 2.07
C ASP A 548 10.00 -15.30 3.12
N LEU A 549 10.56 -16.00 4.10
CA LEU A 549 11.29 -15.42 5.23
C LEU A 549 12.69 -14.95 4.83
N ASN A 550 13.15 -15.34 3.64
CA ASN A 550 14.53 -15.14 3.20
C ASN A 550 14.66 -14.25 1.95
N GLY A 551 13.55 -13.94 1.28
CA GLY A 551 13.46 -13.03 0.14
C GLY A 551 14.09 -13.58 -1.14
N ASP A 552 14.19 -14.91 -1.30
CA ASP A 552 14.71 -15.55 -2.50
C ASP A 552 13.64 -15.87 -3.56
N GLY A 553 12.38 -15.59 -3.24
CA GLY A 553 11.21 -15.75 -4.11
C GLY A 553 10.57 -17.14 -4.04
N PHE A 554 11.04 -18.04 -3.17
CA PHE A 554 10.43 -19.35 -2.94
C PHE A 554 9.69 -19.38 -1.61
N ALA A 555 8.51 -19.99 -1.57
CA ALA A 555 7.79 -20.15 -0.32
C ALA A 555 8.56 -21.04 0.68
N ASP A 556 8.58 -20.60 1.93
CA ASP A 556 9.21 -21.28 3.05
C ASP A 556 8.19 -22.10 3.84
N LEU A 557 8.68 -23.14 4.53
CA LEU A 557 7.84 -23.98 5.38
C LEU A 557 8.33 -23.96 6.83
N VAL A 558 7.41 -23.69 7.74
CA VAL A 558 7.65 -23.76 9.18
C VAL A 558 6.82 -24.86 9.81
N ILE A 559 7.47 -25.73 10.58
CA ILE A 559 6.84 -26.88 11.23
C ILE A 559 7.05 -26.78 12.74
N ALA A 560 5.95 -26.70 13.48
CA ALA A 560 5.98 -26.77 14.93
C ALA A 560 5.96 -28.22 15.42
N ASN A 561 6.75 -28.46 16.48
CA ASN A 561 6.81 -29.71 17.19
C ASN A 561 6.51 -29.50 18.66
N THR A 562 5.31 -29.87 19.08
CA THR A 562 4.89 -29.70 20.47
C THR A 562 3.78 -30.65 20.87
N ASP A 563 3.65 -30.91 22.17
CA ASP A 563 2.61 -31.79 22.73
C ASP A 563 1.22 -31.13 22.70
N SER A 564 0.23 -31.85 23.23
CA SER A 564 -1.14 -31.39 23.45
C SER A 564 -1.32 -30.65 24.76
N GLU A 565 -2.36 -29.81 24.86
CA GLU A 565 -2.78 -29.18 26.12
C GLU A 565 -3.14 -30.18 27.23
N ALA A 566 -3.64 -31.35 26.85
CA ALA A 566 -3.99 -32.41 27.79
C ALA A 566 -2.74 -33.04 28.44
N ASN A 567 -1.58 -32.93 27.80
CA ASN A 567 -0.33 -33.54 28.27
C ASN A 567 0.91 -32.65 27.99
N PRO A 568 1.01 -31.45 28.58
CA PRO A 568 2.11 -30.52 28.29
C PRO A 568 3.37 -30.93 29.08
N THR A 569 4.02 -32.02 28.69
CA THR A 569 5.16 -32.58 29.47
C THR A 569 6.49 -32.59 28.71
N GLY A 570 6.48 -32.29 27.41
CA GLY A 570 7.66 -32.26 26.55
C GLY A 570 8.28 -30.88 26.36
N TYR A 571 9.49 -30.86 25.81
CA TYR A 571 10.05 -29.67 25.14
C TYR A 571 9.33 -29.44 23.81
N SER A 572 9.58 -28.30 23.18
CA SER A 572 8.99 -27.94 21.90
C SER A 572 10.05 -27.32 20.99
N SER A 573 9.87 -27.42 19.68
CA SER A 573 10.70 -26.73 18.69
C SER A 573 9.89 -26.20 17.51
N ILE A 574 10.43 -25.18 16.86
CA ILE A 574 10.04 -24.71 15.54
C ILE A 574 11.17 -25.09 14.59
N GLU A 575 10.85 -25.79 13.51
CA GLU A 575 11.78 -26.19 12.45
C GLU A 575 11.41 -25.46 11.16
N ILE A 576 12.36 -24.73 10.57
CA ILE A 576 12.17 -23.85 9.41
C ILE A 576 12.95 -24.44 8.25
N PHE A 577 12.31 -24.52 7.08
CA PHE A 577 12.83 -25.08 5.84
C PHE A 577 12.70 -24.03 4.77
N TYR A 578 13.82 -23.62 4.19
CA TYR A 578 13.81 -22.64 3.10
C TYR A 578 13.46 -23.31 1.77
N GLY A 579 12.59 -22.64 1.01
CA GLY A 579 12.20 -23.06 -0.34
C GLY A 579 13.37 -23.09 -1.30
N SER A 580 13.21 -23.76 -2.44
CA SER A 580 14.17 -23.71 -3.54
C SER A 580 13.55 -24.24 -4.82
N LEU A 581 14.19 -24.01 -5.96
CA LEU A 581 13.81 -24.64 -7.25
C LEU A 581 13.75 -26.18 -7.22
N SER A 582 14.29 -26.83 -6.18
CA SER A 582 14.20 -28.29 -5.98
C SER A 582 13.27 -28.68 -4.81
N GLY A 583 12.43 -27.77 -4.35
CA GLY A 583 11.64 -27.86 -3.13
C GLY A 583 12.51 -27.88 -1.87
N PHE A 584 11.99 -28.49 -0.80
CA PHE A 584 12.67 -28.56 0.50
C PHE A 584 13.73 -29.65 0.55
N ASN A 585 14.92 -29.33 1.08
CA ASN A 585 16.01 -30.32 1.20
C ASN A 585 15.77 -31.40 2.29
N GLY A 586 14.83 -31.15 3.21
CA GLY A 586 14.41 -32.08 4.27
C GLY A 586 15.14 -32.07 5.59
N THR A 587 16.20 -31.30 5.66
CA THR A 587 16.85 -30.92 6.90
C THR A 587 16.44 -29.48 7.18
N PRO A 588 16.04 -29.11 8.41
CA PRO A 588 15.70 -27.73 8.67
C PRO A 588 16.95 -26.85 8.58
N ASP A 589 16.79 -25.70 7.92
CA ASP A 589 17.80 -24.66 7.83
C ASP A 589 17.95 -23.92 9.16
N LYS A 590 16.87 -23.83 9.92
CA LYS A 590 16.86 -23.25 11.26
C LYS A 590 15.96 -24.02 12.22
N VAL A 591 16.43 -24.15 13.45
CA VAL A 591 15.67 -24.75 14.56
C VAL A 591 15.66 -23.80 15.75
N ILE A 592 14.47 -23.44 16.22
CA ILE A 592 14.25 -22.68 17.45
C ILE A 592 13.71 -23.66 18.49
N THR A 593 14.34 -23.73 19.66
CA THR A 593 14.00 -24.73 20.70
C THR A 593 13.62 -24.05 22.01
N SER A 594 12.52 -24.50 22.61
CA SER A 594 12.18 -24.16 23.99
C SER A 594 12.95 -25.07 24.93
N LEU A 595 13.80 -24.49 25.78
CA LEU A 595 14.60 -25.25 26.77
C LEU A 595 13.83 -25.55 28.06
N LEU A 596 12.51 -25.33 28.05
CA LEU A 596 11.64 -25.52 29.20
C LEU A 596 10.46 -26.38 28.78
N GLN A 597 10.18 -27.40 29.58
CA GLN A 597 9.13 -28.37 29.28
C GLN A 597 7.73 -27.78 29.56
N GLY A 598 6.75 -28.28 28.83
CA GLY A 598 5.33 -28.04 29.09
C GLY A 598 4.82 -26.66 28.74
N ARG A 599 5.54 -25.94 27.87
CA ARG A 599 5.21 -24.57 27.49
C ARG A 599 4.36 -24.46 26.23
N LEU A 600 4.37 -25.51 25.41
CA LEU A 600 3.64 -25.60 24.15
C LEU A 600 4.03 -24.51 23.14
N MET A 601 5.33 -24.40 22.84
CA MET A 601 5.83 -23.48 21.80
C MET A 601 5.43 -24.00 20.41
N GLY A 602 5.00 -23.11 19.52
CA GLY A 602 4.45 -23.46 18.23
C GLY A 602 3.03 -24.03 18.32
N TRP A 603 2.24 -23.58 19.30
CA TRP A 603 0.81 -23.95 19.34
C TRP A 603 0.09 -23.42 18.10
N GLN A 604 0.30 -22.15 17.79
CA GLN A 604 0.03 -21.55 16.49
C GLN A 604 1.33 -21.01 15.90
N THR A 605 1.49 -21.12 14.59
CA THR A 605 2.62 -20.60 13.82
C THR A 605 2.07 -20.01 12.52
N GLU A 606 2.59 -18.88 12.09
CA GLU A 606 2.22 -18.18 10.85
C GLU A 606 3.47 -17.53 10.26
N ILE A 607 3.55 -17.48 8.94
CA ILE A 607 4.39 -16.54 8.21
C ILE A 607 3.47 -15.37 7.86
N ILE A 608 3.82 -14.15 8.27
CA ILE A 608 3.02 -12.95 8.03
C ILE A 608 3.80 -12.00 7.13
N SER A 609 3.10 -11.20 6.34
CA SER A 609 3.71 -10.19 5.47
C SER A 609 4.51 -9.18 6.26
N ASP A 610 5.46 -8.53 5.58
CA ASP A 610 6.38 -7.53 6.12
C ASP A 610 5.70 -6.49 7.04
N VAL A 611 5.86 -6.67 8.35
CA VAL A 611 5.34 -5.77 9.40
C VAL A 611 6.32 -4.67 9.76
N ASN A 612 7.52 -4.67 9.15
CA ASN A 612 8.63 -3.83 9.57
C ASN A 612 9.19 -2.94 8.43
N GLY A 613 8.78 -3.20 7.18
CA GLY A 613 9.11 -2.47 5.97
C GLY A 613 10.50 -2.76 5.41
N ASP A 614 11.09 -3.93 5.73
CA ASP A 614 12.41 -4.32 5.23
C ASP A 614 12.38 -5.23 3.99
N GLY A 615 11.19 -5.58 3.53
CA GLY A 615 10.91 -6.35 2.31
C GLY A 615 11.01 -7.87 2.47
N TYR A 616 10.97 -8.38 3.70
CA TYR A 616 10.97 -9.82 4.00
C TYR A 616 9.78 -10.19 4.89
N ASP A 617 9.24 -11.39 4.71
CA ASP A 617 8.14 -11.85 5.57
C ASP A 617 8.63 -12.21 7.00
N GLU A 618 7.71 -12.13 7.96
CA GLU A 618 7.95 -12.43 9.36
C GLU A 618 7.50 -13.81 9.77
N LEU A 619 8.25 -14.40 10.71
CA LEU A 619 7.80 -15.58 11.43
C LEU A 619 7.19 -15.19 12.78
N VAL A 620 5.94 -15.60 13.00
CA VAL A 620 5.24 -15.47 14.27
C VAL A 620 4.79 -16.83 14.79
N PHE A 621 5.01 -17.07 16.09
CA PHE A 621 4.49 -18.26 16.75
C PHE A 621 4.19 -18.06 18.23
N SER A 622 3.31 -18.88 18.79
CA SER A 622 2.88 -18.79 20.18
C SER A 622 3.45 -19.86 21.09
N GLU A 623 3.61 -19.54 22.38
CA GLU A 623 3.94 -20.44 23.48
C GLU A 623 2.88 -20.26 24.58
N ILE A 624 1.73 -20.94 24.43
CA ILE A 624 0.48 -20.62 25.15
C ILE A 624 0.53 -20.84 26.66
N PHE A 625 1.46 -21.67 27.16
CA PHE A 625 1.69 -21.87 28.60
C PHE A 625 2.95 -21.18 29.11
N ASN A 626 3.54 -20.27 28.33
CA ASN A 626 4.60 -19.41 28.83
C ASN A 626 4.05 -18.51 29.95
N GLY A 627 4.77 -18.49 31.07
CA GLY A 627 4.40 -17.77 32.28
C GLY A 627 5.61 -17.30 33.06
N SER A 628 6.54 -16.61 32.41
CA SER A 628 7.75 -16.08 33.07
C SER A 628 7.45 -15.22 34.31
N THR A 629 6.25 -14.64 34.40
CA THR A 629 5.76 -13.88 35.57
C THR A 629 4.30 -14.17 35.94
N THR A 630 3.45 -14.55 34.97
CA THR A 630 2.00 -14.76 35.15
C THR A 630 1.63 -16.17 34.70
N TYR A 631 0.89 -16.91 35.52
CA TYR A 631 0.56 -18.33 35.26
C TYR A 631 -0.22 -18.50 33.94
N GLN A 632 0.34 -19.27 32.99
CA GLN A 632 -0.27 -19.57 31.69
C GLN A 632 -0.82 -18.33 30.95
N ALA A 633 -0.08 -17.22 31.04
CA ALA A 633 -0.46 -16.00 30.35
C ALA A 633 -0.33 -16.13 28.82
N GLY A 634 0.53 -17.03 28.34
CA GLY A 634 0.84 -17.16 26.93
C GLY A 634 1.79 -16.07 26.45
N LYS A 635 2.50 -16.38 25.37
CA LYS A 635 3.47 -15.48 24.76
C LYS A 635 3.48 -15.67 23.25
N VAL A 636 3.51 -14.58 22.50
CA VAL A 636 3.76 -14.55 21.06
C VAL A 636 5.20 -14.10 20.82
N TRP A 637 5.88 -14.77 19.90
CA TRP A 637 7.23 -14.48 19.48
C TRP A 637 7.21 -14.03 18.03
N VAL A 638 7.90 -12.94 17.72
CA VAL A 638 8.03 -12.40 16.37
C VAL A 638 9.51 -12.37 16.00
N TYR A 639 9.84 -12.95 14.85
CA TYR A 639 11.16 -12.95 14.26
C TYR A 639 11.07 -12.31 12.88
N TYR A 640 11.91 -11.31 12.63
CA TYR A 640 11.99 -10.66 11.33
C TYR A 640 12.75 -11.56 10.35
N GLY A 641 12.23 -11.60 9.12
CA GLY A 641 12.91 -12.16 7.96
C GLY A 641 14.19 -11.40 7.64
N SER A 642 15.01 -11.97 6.77
CA SER A 642 16.16 -11.25 6.18
C SER A 642 16.73 -12.09 5.04
N VAL A 643 17.64 -11.51 4.23
CA VAL A 643 18.41 -12.27 3.22
C VAL A 643 19.19 -13.49 3.76
N ASN A 644 19.37 -13.60 5.09
CA ASN A 644 19.99 -14.78 5.72
C ASN A 644 18.97 -15.67 6.43
N GLY A 645 17.68 -15.45 6.17
CA GLY A 645 16.54 -16.03 6.86
C GLY A 645 16.39 -15.52 8.30
N ILE A 646 15.87 -16.39 9.16
CA ILE A 646 15.49 -16.09 10.55
C ILE A 646 16.71 -16.07 11.48
N ALA A 647 16.84 -14.98 12.24
CA ALA A 647 17.90 -14.77 13.22
C ALA A 647 17.84 -15.74 14.43
N GLY A 648 18.84 -15.68 15.32
CA GLY A 648 18.91 -16.56 16.51
C GLY A 648 18.07 -16.08 17.71
N THR A 649 17.53 -14.86 17.65
CA THR A 649 16.81 -14.21 18.75
C THR A 649 15.58 -13.49 18.20
N PRO A 650 14.47 -13.44 18.95
CA PRO A 650 13.26 -12.75 18.51
C PRO A 650 13.50 -11.24 18.45
N ASN A 651 12.84 -10.58 17.51
CA ASN A 651 12.84 -9.12 17.37
C ASN A 651 11.83 -8.49 18.32
N TYR A 652 10.67 -9.12 18.46
CA TYR A 652 9.59 -8.64 19.32
C TYR A 652 8.87 -9.79 20.03
N THR A 653 8.26 -9.49 21.18
CA THR A 653 7.45 -10.48 21.90
C THR A 653 6.30 -9.85 22.65
N ILE A 654 5.14 -10.51 22.64
CA ILE A 654 3.93 -10.09 23.33
C ILE A 654 3.61 -11.12 24.41
N VAL A 655 3.27 -10.68 25.63
CA VAL A 655 2.94 -11.57 26.75
C VAL A 655 1.55 -11.23 27.27
N GLY A 656 0.74 -12.26 27.56
CA GLY A 656 -0.56 -12.05 28.19
C GLY A 656 -0.44 -11.35 29.54
N ASP A 657 -1.41 -10.49 29.84
CA ASP A 657 -1.41 -9.64 31.02
C ASP A 657 -2.04 -10.30 32.26
N SER A 658 -2.73 -11.42 32.08
CA SER A 658 -3.56 -12.07 33.10
C SER A 658 -3.38 -13.58 33.16
N PRO A 659 -3.63 -14.22 34.33
CA PRO A 659 -3.52 -15.67 34.46
C PRO A 659 -4.50 -16.39 33.53
N ASN A 660 -4.01 -17.42 32.83
CA ASN A 660 -4.76 -18.17 31.82
C ASN A 660 -5.22 -17.34 30.60
N ALA A 661 -4.62 -16.17 30.35
CA ALA A 661 -4.92 -15.39 29.14
C ALA A 661 -4.61 -16.19 27.86
N ARG A 662 -3.61 -17.09 27.90
CA ARG A 662 -3.20 -17.95 26.77
C ARG A 662 -2.99 -17.14 25.48
N MET A 663 -2.36 -15.97 25.60
CA MET A 663 -2.04 -15.10 24.48
C MET A 663 -1.38 -15.89 23.35
N GLY A 664 -1.91 -15.75 22.14
CA GLY A 664 -1.50 -16.51 20.95
C GLY A 664 -2.18 -17.88 20.79
N TYR A 665 -3.28 -18.16 21.50
CA TYR A 665 -4.07 -19.38 21.29
C TYR A 665 -4.59 -19.49 19.85
N ALA A 666 -5.07 -18.36 19.31
CA ALA A 666 -5.33 -18.16 17.89
C ALA A 666 -4.50 -16.96 17.43
N LEU A 667 -3.96 -17.04 16.22
CA LEU A 667 -3.12 -16.01 15.60
C LEU A 667 -3.29 -16.14 14.08
N ARG A 668 -3.50 -15.01 13.40
CA ARG A 668 -3.60 -14.87 11.95
C ARG A 668 -3.11 -13.48 11.57
N SER A 669 -2.53 -13.36 10.39
CA SER A 669 -2.31 -12.05 9.75
C SER A 669 -3.67 -11.41 9.46
N ALA A 670 -3.79 -10.10 9.67
CA ALA A 670 -4.95 -9.34 9.23
C ALA A 670 -4.76 -8.79 7.80
N GLY A 671 -3.55 -8.89 7.24
CA GLY A 671 -3.13 -8.12 6.07
C GLY A 671 -2.82 -6.67 6.46
N ASP A 672 -2.53 -5.81 5.48
CA ASP A 672 -2.41 -4.37 5.73
C ASP A 672 -3.82 -3.76 5.85
N VAL A 673 -4.47 -3.99 6.99
CA VAL A 673 -5.86 -3.55 7.18
C VAL A 673 -5.93 -2.04 7.24
N ASN A 674 -4.83 -1.37 7.56
CA ASN A 674 -4.78 0.06 7.75
C ASN A 674 -4.22 0.86 6.54
N GLU A 675 -3.81 0.15 5.48
CA GLU A 675 -3.12 0.62 4.25
C GLU A 675 -2.00 1.62 4.54
N ASP A 676 -1.18 1.36 5.58
CA ASP A 676 0.05 2.11 5.81
C ASP A 676 1.27 1.51 5.12
N GLY A 677 1.08 0.40 4.39
CA GLY A 677 2.10 -0.33 3.66
C GLY A 677 2.78 -1.42 4.49
N TYR A 678 2.28 -1.73 5.69
CA TYR A 678 2.81 -2.77 6.57
C TYR A 678 1.73 -3.80 6.91
N GLY A 679 2.10 -5.07 7.08
CA GLY A 679 1.16 -6.09 7.55
C GLY A 679 0.75 -5.88 9.02
N ASP A 680 -0.50 -6.18 9.37
CA ASP A 680 -1.08 -6.07 10.73
C ASP A 680 -1.32 -7.42 11.44
#